data_AF-A0A1X7U8B9-F1
#
_entry.id   AF-A0A1X7U8B9-F1
#
_cell.length_a   1.000
_cell.length_b   1.000
_cell.length_c   1.000
_cell.angle_alpha   90.00
_cell.angle_beta   90.00
_cell.angle_gamma   90.00
#
_symmetry.space_group_name_H-M   'P 1'
#
loop_
_entity.id
_entity.type
_entity.pdbx_description
1 polymer ?
#
loop_
_entity_poly.entity_id
_entity_poly.type
_entity_poly.pdbx_seq_one_letter_code
_entity_poly.pdbx_strand_id
1 'polypeptide(L)'
;MAAPGRDHRDKYNCEFIFRKIEILRNEENELGRGAYGAVYRAQCDSLLCAAKCIHEILLDDPDPEARRHQHESFHRECEVMASMKHPNIVQYLGYYVDPHNHQSCLLMEYVDENLHSYLSRHLEEGREVPYHTSVDFAHDISMALDYLHKNHRMHCDLSSKNVLILAGTRAKVTDFGQSALVLPELDYRVHDMCPGNVLYMPPEALRTHPTYDSSLDTFSFGVLLIEILTREFPAPTDSTRLMPEFGPGGSDAIVPVKEKDRRNLHIALIHPHHPLLQIALHCIEDEEHKRPPFSDLTDRLTDIKVLPDYKESQKKHPGTSRPQLSDDWSPFNKARIRDLESKIEQLEKYNGLLQGHVAQLEMAMEKKDAILEQFSNEQRGARGAGLGGASPFNSIGSTTNRPSPAMERSLSNTSNASSNPPSLTLAPQPLPVPQFNVGNKTLAWYPCSRLPTGLYSGSAISIKDKVYVSGQGLTAIFEYDPVKNTWLPLPPAPTASFVLVSIRGVLSIVGGYTPQAYSDAVYSLVTVGNEQKWTSTYPSMQEPRINAGAISTNDYLIVAGGEIQAPRNRFISWNVEMLHFDSKVWQTVDKLPKPAKRISMVISGNHLYIAGGVTRNNQPLRELFHTPLGDLVNSATSNFASRAFRSGNCWGAVAMPQVYSTIAVFNGQVLSLGGWDNQPSLSIHSMNVDPRTRQITSWSPVGKLPLARFDAMATMLTGNRLMVIGGRGAVPGKAGEQILDAAEIAIPVA
;
A
#
# COMPACT_ATOMS: atom_id res chain seq x y z
N MET A 1 24.54 40.62 0.92
CA MET A 1 24.18 40.22 -0.45
C MET A 1 25.15 39.13 -0.86
N ALA A 2 24.65 37.95 -1.26
CA ALA A 2 25.48 36.87 -1.81
C ALA A 2 25.50 36.98 -3.35
N ALA A 3 26.58 36.53 -3.99
CA ALA A 3 26.72 36.61 -5.45
C ALA A 3 25.88 35.52 -6.16
N PRO A 4 25.22 35.83 -7.28
CA PRO A 4 24.60 34.82 -8.13
C PRO A 4 25.66 34.04 -8.93
N GLY A 5 25.33 32.81 -9.34
CA GLY A 5 26.11 32.10 -10.36
C GLY A 5 27.21 31.15 -9.87
N ARG A 6 26.92 30.30 -8.87
CA ARG A 6 27.44 28.92 -8.93
C ARG A 6 26.33 28.04 -9.47
N ASP A 7 26.64 27.21 -10.45
CA ASP A 7 25.64 26.38 -11.11
C ASP A 7 25.22 25.24 -10.19
N HIS A 8 23.90 24.97 -10.10
CA HIS A 8 23.41 23.84 -9.32
C HIS A 8 23.79 22.50 -9.98
N ARG A 9 24.07 22.48 -11.29
CA ARG A 9 24.32 21.27 -12.08
C ARG A 9 25.52 20.45 -11.60
N ASP A 10 26.60 21.09 -11.16
CA ASP A 10 27.82 20.40 -10.71
C ASP A 10 27.62 19.61 -9.41
N LYS A 11 26.61 19.95 -8.59
CA LYS A 11 26.43 19.33 -7.26
C LYS A 11 25.84 17.92 -7.32
N TYR A 12 25.06 17.61 -8.35
CA TYR A 12 24.21 16.41 -8.38
C TYR A 12 24.71 15.29 -9.29
N ASN A 13 25.87 15.46 -9.95
CA ASN A 13 26.54 14.43 -10.74
C ASN A 13 25.63 13.75 -11.80
N CYS A 14 24.76 14.53 -12.46
CA CYS A 14 23.78 14.03 -13.42
C CYS A 14 24.47 13.37 -14.62
N GLU A 15 24.38 12.04 -14.72
CA GLU A 15 25.03 11.26 -15.79
C GLU A 15 24.45 11.53 -17.18
N PHE A 16 23.16 11.90 -17.25
CA PHE A 16 22.48 12.24 -18.50
C PHE A 16 21.92 13.68 -18.45
N ILE A 17 22.07 14.41 -19.57
CA ILE A 17 21.56 15.77 -19.74
C ILE A 17 20.35 15.74 -20.67
N PHE A 18 19.15 15.66 -20.08
CA PHE A 18 17.88 15.74 -20.81
C PHE A 18 17.48 17.20 -21.08
N ARG A 19 16.89 17.48 -22.24
CA ARG A 19 16.45 18.84 -22.64
C ARG A 19 15.02 19.12 -22.19
N LYS A 20 14.16 18.11 -22.21
CA LYS A 20 12.78 18.13 -21.68
C LYS A 20 12.58 16.93 -20.75
N ILE A 21 12.02 17.19 -19.57
CA ILE A 21 11.59 16.15 -18.62
C ILE A 21 10.10 16.39 -18.34
N GLU A 22 9.27 15.37 -18.49
CA GLU A 22 7.82 15.42 -18.26
C GLU A 22 7.40 14.23 -17.39
N ILE A 23 7.04 14.49 -16.14
CA ILE A 23 6.64 13.45 -15.19
C ILE A 23 5.13 13.21 -15.33
N LEU A 24 4.73 11.96 -15.56
CA LEU A 24 3.34 11.58 -15.85
C LEU A 24 2.58 11.39 -14.53
N ARG A 25 2.25 12.50 -13.88
CA ARG A 25 1.65 12.58 -12.53
C ARG A 25 0.15 12.22 -12.51
N ASN A 26 -0.22 11.02 -12.96
CA ASN A 26 -1.59 10.50 -12.88
C ASN A 26 -1.61 9.03 -12.38
N GLU A 27 -2.77 8.55 -11.95
CA GLU A 27 -2.94 7.23 -11.32
C GLU A 27 -2.54 6.06 -12.24
N GLU A 28 -2.70 6.21 -13.56
CA GLU A 28 -2.34 5.19 -14.57
C GLU A 28 -0.82 5.07 -14.81
N ASN A 29 -0.04 6.05 -14.33
CA ASN A 29 1.40 6.13 -14.49
C ASN A 29 2.17 6.17 -13.16
N GLU A 30 1.48 6.01 -12.03
CA GLU A 30 2.08 5.75 -10.72
C GLU A 30 2.56 4.29 -10.66
N LEU A 31 3.87 4.10 -10.54
CA LEU A 31 4.53 2.79 -10.52
C LEU A 31 4.64 2.22 -9.10
N GLY A 32 4.57 3.08 -8.08
CA GLY A 32 4.61 2.69 -6.67
C GLY A 32 4.66 3.89 -5.73
N ARG A 33 4.27 3.68 -4.47
CA ARG A 33 4.23 4.73 -3.44
C ARG A 33 4.79 4.23 -2.13
N GLY A 34 5.84 4.89 -1.64
CA GLY A 34 6.46 4.65 -0.35
C GLY A 34 6.16 5.77 0.65
N ALA A 35 6.75 5.65 1.85
CA ALA A 35 6.60 6.66 2.91
C ALA A 35 7.18 8.03 2.52
N TYR A 36 8.32 8.04 1.82
CA TYR A 36 9.07 9.27 1.49
C TYR A 36 8.74 9.86 0.11
N GLY A 37 8.09 9.11 -0.78
CA GLY A 37 7.78 9.58 -2.13
C GLY A 37 6.91 8.63 -2.95
N ALA A 38 6.61 9.04 -4.18
CA ALA A 38 5.92 8.24 -5.18
C ALA A 38 6.75 8.17 -6.47
N VAL A 39 6.77 7.00 -7.11
CA VAL A 39 7.46 6.74 -8.37
C VAL A 39 6.46 6.83 -9.50
N TYR A 40 6.72 7.68 -10.49
CA TYR A 40 5.90 7.80 -11.70
C TYR A 40 6.71 7.43 -12.94
N ARG A 41 6.02 7.06 -14.03
CA ARG A 41 6.65 7.13 -15.37
C ARG A 41 6.99 8.58 -15.70
N ALA A 42 8.10 8.80 -16.38
CA ALA A 42 8.53 10.10 -16.87
C ALA A 42 9.07 9.99 -18.30
N GLN A 43 8.81 11.00 -19.11
CA GLN A 43 9.33 11.13 -20.46
C GLN A 43 10.51 12.11 -20.44
N CYS A 44 11.73 11.59 -20.61
CA CYS A 44 12.97 12.34 -20.60
C CYS A 44 13.53 12.40 -22.03
N ASP A 45 13.32 13.52 -22.70
CA ASP A 45 13.39 13.65 -24.17
C ASP A 45 12.61 12.53 -24.88
N SER A 46 13.28 11.57 -25.53
CA SER A 46 12.67 10.40 -26.16
C SER A 46 12.73 9.12 -25.32
N LEU A 47 13.37 9.15 -24.15
CA LEU A 47 13.52 8.00 -23.25
C LEU A 47 12.34 7.92 -22.25
N LEU A 48 11.83 6.70 -22.03
CA LEU A 48 10.90 6.41 -20.95
C LEU A 48 11.69 6.05 -19.68
N CYS A 49 11.41 6.75 -18.60
CA CYS A 49 12.12 6.71 -17.33
C CYS A 49 11.17 6.49 -16.15
N ALA A 50 11.72 6.15 -14.99
CA ALA A 50 11.04 6.24 -13.71
C ALA A 50 11.51 7.51 -12.97
N ALA A 51 10.60 8.18 -12.26
CA ALA A 51 10.89 9.37 -11.45
C ALA A 51 10.35 9.18 -10.03
N LYS A 52 11.24 8.89 -9.07
CA LYS A 52 10.90 8.88 -7.63
C LYS A 52 10.85 10.33 -7.15
N CYS A 53 9.66 10.80 -6.80
CA CYS A 53 9.40 12.18 -6.38
C CYS A 53 9.15 12.21 -4.88
N ILE A 54 9.89 13.03 -4.12
CA ILE A 54 9.61 13.26 -2.69
C ILE A 54 8.21 13.84 -2.51
N HIS A 55 7.40 13.37 -1.54
CA HIS A 55 6.03 13.89 -1.37
C HIS A 55 6.02 15.39 -1.05
N GLU A 56 5.13 16.17 -1.65
CA GLU A 56 5.07 17.64 -1.48
C GLU A 56 4.90 18.04 0.00
N ILE A 57 4.16 17.26 0.79
CA ILE A 57 3.97 17.47 2.24
C ILE A 57 5.29 17.41 3.04
N LEU A 58 6.34 16.77 2.52
CA LEU A 58 7.69 16.70 3.13
C LEU A 58 8.56 17.92 2.76
N LEU A 59 8.15 18.67 1.74
CA LEU A 59 8.74 19.98 1.40
C LEU A 59 8.10 21.10 2.24
N ASP A 60 6.83 20.91 2.63
CA ASP A 60 6.00 21.89 3.34
C ASP A 60 5.89 21.68 4.87
N ASP A 61 6.52 20.64 5.43
CA ASP A 61 6.48 20.31 6.87
C ASP A 61 6.77 21.56 7.74
N PRO A 62 5.91 21.93 8.71
CA PRO A 62 6.02 23.20 9.43
C PRO A 62 7.33 23.37 10.20
N ASP A 63 8.02 22.29 10.58
CA ASP A 63 9.33 22.36 11.24
C ASP A 63 10.46 22.56 10.22
N PRO A 64 11.25 23.66 10.31
CA PRO A 64 12.44 23.86 9.48
C PRO A 64 13.50 22.74 9.61
N GLU A 65 13.63 22.12 10.77
CA GLU A 65 14.61 21.03 10.96
C GLU A 65 14.11 19.72 10.35
N ALA A 66 12.84 19.34 10.55
CA ALA A 66 12.25 18.18 9.89
C ALA A 66 12.35 18.23 8.35
N ARG A 67 11.94 19.35 7.72
CA ARG A 67 12.13 19.56 6.26
C ARG A 67 13.57 19.35 5.83
N ARG A 68 14.51 19.95 6.56
CA ARG A 68 15.93 19.86 6.24
C ARG A 68 16.43 18.41 6.28
N HIS A 69 16.07 17.65 7.32
CA HIS A 69 16.43 16.23 7.41
C HIS A 69 15.79 15.40 6.29
N GLN A 70 14.53 15.68 5.91
CA GLN A 70 13.82 14.99 4.83
C GLN A 70 14.49 15.28 3.46
N HIS A 71 14.83 16.54 3.18
CA HIS A 71 15.63 16.93 2.00
C HIS A 71 17.01 16.25 2.00
N GLU A 72 17.75 16.29 3.12
CA GLU A 72 19.11 15.71 3.22
C GLU A 72 19.10 14.18 3.14
N SER A 73 18.01 13.52 3.50
CA SER A 73 17.83 12.07 3.32
C SER A 73 17.61 11.71 1.84
N PHE A 74 16.70 12.41 1.16
CA PHE A 74 16.45 12.20 -0.28
C PHE A 74 17.67 12.57 -1.13
N HIS A 75 18.43 13.59 -0.73
CA HIS A 75 19.72 13.96 -1.33
C HIS A 75 20.73 12.81 -1.22
N ARG A 76 20.86 12.19 -0.04
CA ARG A 76 21.75 11.05 0.17
C ARG A 76 21.33 9.81 -0.62
N GLU A 77 20.02 9.56 -0.80
CA GLU A 77 19.56 8.49 -1.72
C GLU A 77 20.04 8.75 -3.15
N CYS A 78 19.92 10.00 -3.64
CA CYS A 78 20.39 10.38 -4.96
C CYS A 78 21.92 10.23 -5.10
N GLU A 79 22.70 10.61 -4.09
CA GLU A 79 24.16 10.46 -4.06
C GLU A 79 24.59 8.98 -4.02
N VAL A 80 23.88 8.15 -3.24
CA VAL A 80 24.08 6.69 -3.24
C VAL A 80 23.83 6.12 -4.63
N MET A 81 22.67 6.41 -5.25
CA MET A 81 22.37 5.91 -6.60
C MET A 81 23.33 6.43 -7.67
N ALA A 82 23.71 7.72 -7.65
CA ALA A 82 24.68 8.28 -8.59
C ALA A 82 26.09 7.67 -8.46
N SER A 83 26.42 7.07 -7.31
CA SER A 83 27.69 6.37 -7.10
C SER A 83 27.73 4.93 -7.63
N MET A 84 26.60 4.37 -8.07
CA MET A 84 26.47 2.94 -8.39
C MET A 84 26.24 2.67 -9.87
N LYS A 85 27.04 1.76 -10.45
CA LYS A 85 26.93 1.34 -11.86
C LYS A 85 27.14 -0.16 -11.96
N HIS A 86 26.04 -0.91 -12.08
CA HIS A 86 26.05 -2.37 -12.14
C HIS A 86 24.88 -2.88 -13.01
N PRO A 87 25.05 -3.88 -13.90
CA PRO A 87 24.00 -4.37 -14.81
C PRO A 87 22.76 -4.98 -14.13
N ASN A 88 22.81 -5.18 -12.81
CA ASN A 88 21.72 -5.70 -11.97
C ASN A 88 21.31 -4.73 -10.85
N ILE A 89 21.67 -3.45 -10.97
CA ILE A 89 21.11 -2.35 -10.19
C ILE A 89 20.32 -1.45 -11.16
N VAL A 90 19.25 -0.81 -10.69
CA VAL A 90 18.51 0.18 -11.46
C VAL A 90 19.39 1.41 -11.69
N GLN A 91 19.68 1.70 -12.95
CA GLN A 91 20.57 2.76 -13.40
C GLN A 91 20.01 4.14 -13.03
N TYR A 92 20.82 4.91 -12.30
CA TYR A 92 20.63 6.34 -12.09
C TYR A 92 20.74 7.10 -13.41
N LEU A 93 19.80 8.02 -13.69
CA LEU A 93 19.85 8.87 -14.87
C LEU A 93 20.14 10.34 -14.53
N GLY A 94 19.68 10.82 -13.38
CA GLY A 94 19.92 12.20 -12.96
C GLY A 94 19.04 12.66 -11.80
N TYR A 95 19.33 13.85 -11.31
CA TYR A 95 18.50 14.58 -10.35
C TYR A 95 17.76 15.71 -11.06
N TYR A 96 16.47 15.86 -10.78
CA TYR A 96 15.60 16.87 -11.37
C TYR A 96 14.85 17.63 -10.27
N VAL A 97 14.67 18.93 -10.46
CA VAL A 97 13.76 19.74 -9.65
C VAL A 97 12.72 20.28 -10.61
N ASP A 98 11.46 19.93 -10.37
CA ASP A 98 10.35 20.36 -11.21
C ASP A 98 10.15 21.89 -11.10
N PRO A 99 10.18 22.65 -12.20
CA PRO A 99 10.13 24.11 -12.16
C PRO A 99 8.74 24.66 -11.79
N HIS A 100 7.70 23.82 -11.73
CA HIS A 100 6.32 24.25 -11.46
C HIS A 100 5.91 24.10 -9.98
N ASN A 101 6.39 23.06 -9.28
CA ASN A 101 6.10 22.81 -7.86
C ASN A 101 7.37 22.70 -6.98
N HIS A 102 8.56 22.90 -7.54
CA HIS A 102 9.87 22.78 -6.88
C HIS A 102 10.16 21.40 -6.24
N GLN A 103 9.42 20.37 -6.65
CA GLN A 103 9.57 19.03 -6.11
C GLN A 103 10.87 18.38 -6.61
N SER A 104 11.59 17.77 -5.68
CA SER A 104 12.82 17.04 -5.97
C SER A 104 12.51 15.63 -6.47
N CYS A 105 13.19 15.23 -7.55
CA CYS A 105 12.90 14.02 -8.31
C CYS A 105 14.19 13.28 -8.68
N LEU A 106 14.23 11.99 -8.39
CA LEU A 106 15.30 11.05 -8.72
C LEU A 106 14.91 10.30 -10.00
N LEU A 107 15.64 10.55 -11.08
CA LEU A 107 15.40 9.93 -12.39
C LEU A 107 16.22 8.64 -12.52
N MET A 108 15.54 7.59 -12.98
CA MET A 108 16.06 6.23 -13.10
C MET A 108 15.59 5.60 -14.43
N GLU A 109 16.26 4.53 -14.87
CA GLU A 109 15.71 3.70 -15.94
C GLU A 109 14.32 3.15 -15.56
N TYR A 110 13.44 2.99 -16.56
CA TYR A 110 12.14 2.37 -16.36
C TYR A 110 12.23 0.85 -16.58
N VAL A 111 11.57 0.09 -15.71
CA VAL A 111 11.44 -1.38 -15.79
C VAL A 111 9.98 -1.74 -15.47
N ASP A 112 9.37 -2.59 -16.29
CA ASP A 112 7.90 -2.73 -16.36
C ASP A 112 7.22 -3.45 -15.18
N GLU A 113 7.90 -4.42 -14.56
CA GLU A 113 7.30 -5.32 -13.56
C GLU A 113 8.26 -5.46 -12.37
N ASN A 114 7.72 -5.54 -11.14
CA ASN A 114 8.50 -5.92 -9.95
C ASN A 114 8.36 -7.43 -9.69
N LEU A 115 9.33 -8.02 -8.98
CA LEU A 115 9.39 -9.45 -8.74
C LEU A 115 8.17 -9.97 -7.97
N HIS A 116 7.61 -9.17 -7.04
CA HIS A 116 6.37 -9.51 -6.34
C HIS A 116 5.20 -9.69 -7.31
N SER A 117 4.96 -8.71 -8.19
CA SER A 117 3.93 -8.79 -9.24
C SER A 117 4.17 -9.94 -10.21
N TYR A 118 5.42 -10.19 -10.62
CA TYR A 118 5.79 -11.33 -11.46
C TYR A 118 5.43 -12.66 -10.80
N LEU A 119 5.79 -12.84 -9.51
CA LEU A 119 5.52 -14.08 -8.77
C LEU A 119 4.02 -14.27 -8.50
N SER A 120 3.30 -13.23 -8.06
CA SER A 120 1.85 -13.29 -7.84
C SER A 120 1.10 -13.65 -9.12
N ARG A 121 1.45 -13.02 -10.26
CA ARG A 121 0.87 -13.36 -11.57
C ARG A 121 1.11 -14.83 -11.94
N HIS A 122 2.34 -15.34 -11.77
CA HIS A 122 2.63 -16.76 -11.99
C HIS A 122 1.80 -17.68 -11.06
N LEU A 123 1.63 -17.32 -9.78
CA LEU A 123 0.81 -18.09 -8.84
C LEU A 123 -0.68 -18.10 -9.22
N GLU A 124 -1.26 -16.93 -9.54
CA GLU A 124 -2.66 -16.77 -9.94
C GLU A 124 -3.00 -17.51 -11.24
N GLU A 125 -2.09 -17.51 -12.22
CA GLU A 125 -2.23 -18.23 -13.48
C GLU A 125 -1.93 -19.74 -13.35
N GLY A 126 -1.53 -20.22 -12.17
CA GLY A 126 -1.08 -21.59 -11.95
C GLY A 126 0.24 -21.95 -12.66
N ARG A 127 0.99 -20.96 -13.14
CA ARG A 127 2.26 -21.14 -13.86
C ARG A 127 3.43 -21.25 -12.88
N GLU A 128 4.29 -22.24 -13.08
CA GLU A 128 5.58 -22.28 -12.39
C GLU A 128 6.50 -21.16 -12.92
N VAL A 129 7.48 -20.74 -12.11
CA VAL A 129 8.64 -19.99 -12.62
C VAL A 129 9.63 -21.02 -13.15
N PRO A 130 10.11 -20.94 -14.41
CA PRO A 130 11.04 -21.92 -14.94
C PRO A 130 12.33 -21.96 -14.10
N TYR A 131 12.81 -23.16 -13.77
CA TYR A 131 13.99 -23.38 -12.92
C TYR A 131 15.20 -22.51 -13.31
N HIS A 132 15.55 -22.42 -14.60
CA HIS A 132 16.65 -21.56 -15.05
C HIS A 132 16.39 -20.07 -14.76
N THR A 133 15.14 -19.59 -14.87
CA THR A 133 14.74 -18.21 -14.58
C THR A 133 14.86 -17.90 -13.09
N SER A 134 14.46 -18.81 -12.20
CA SER A 134 14.65 -18.67 -10.75
C SER A 134 16.13 -18.58 -10.37
N VAL A 135 17.00 -19.37 -11.02
CA VAL A 135 18.46 -19.30 -10.85
C VAL A 135 19.05 -18.02 -11.44
N ASP A 136 18.55 -17.57 -12.59
CA ASP A 136 18.97 -16.31 -13.23
C ASP A 136 18.63 -15.07 -12.38
N PHE A 137 17.44 -15.03 -11.77
CA PHE A 137 17.06 -13.96 -10.84
C PHE A 137 17.90 -14.00 -9.55
N ALA A 138 18.08 -15.19 -8.96
CA ALA A 138 18.93 -15.36 -7.78
C ALA A 138 20.37 -14.86 -8.02
N HIS A 139 20.96 -15.24 -9.16
CA HIS A 139 22.32 -14.86 -9.57
C HIS A 139 22.47 -13.36 -9.85
N ASP A 140 21.47 -12.74 -10.49
CA ASP A 140 21.46 -11.28 -10.70
C ASP A 140 21.45 -10.49 -9.39
N ILE A 141 20.60 -10.90 -8.45
CA ILE A 141 20.44 -10.25 -7.15
C ILE A 141 21.72 -10.45 -6.33
N SER A 142 22.34 -11.64 -6.38
CA SER A 142 23.60 -11.89 -5.67
C SER A 142 24.76 -11.06 -6.20
N MET A 143 24.88 -10.87 -7.53
CA MET A 143 25.90 -9.98 -8.12
C MET A 143 25.68 -8.51 -7.73
N ALA A 144 24.42 -8.05 -7.67
CA ALA A 144 24.11 -6.69 -7.23
C ALA A 144 24.51 -6.43 -5.76
N LEU A 145 24.28 -7.40 -4.87
CA LEU A 145 24.60 -7.31 -3.45
C LEU A 145 26.10 -7.50 -3.18
N ASP A 146 26.77 -8.40 -3.91
CA ASP A 146 28.23 -8.51 -3.93
C ASP A 146 28.90 -7.18 -4.32
N TYR A 147 28.39 -6.51 -5.37
CA TYR A 147 28.84 -5.18 -5.77
C TYR A 147 28.60 -4.12 -4.68
N LEU A 148 27.41 -4.08 -4.06
CA LEU A 148 27.09 -3.15 -2.97
C LEU A 148 28.05 -3.32 -1.79
N HIS A 149 28.24 -4.56 -1.33
CA HIS A 149 29.04 -4.88 -0.15
C HIS A 149 30.53 -4.59 -0.39
N LYS A 150 31.05 -4.85 -1.60
CA LYS A 150 32.41 -4.47 -2.01
C LYS A 150 32.64 -2.97 -2.09
N ASN A 151 31.57 -2.16 -2.18
CA ASN A 151 31.62 -0.70 -2.09
C ASN A 151 31.21 -0.19 -0.69
N HIS A 152 31.23 -1.04 0.34
CA HIS A 152 30.87 -0.73 1.72
C HIS A 152 29.46 -0.14 1.90
N ARG A 153 28.50 -0.56 1.07
CA ARG A 153 27.07 -0.23 1.20
C ARG A 153 26.24 -1.48 1.50
N MET A 154 25.15 -1.31 2.24
CA MET A 154 24.13 -2.34 2.50
C MET A 154 22.79 -1.90 1.89
N HIS A 155 21.91 -2.85 1.56
CA HIS A 155 20.57 -2.54 1.03
C HIS A 155 19.57 -2.24 2.15
N CYS A 156 19.58 -3.05 3.21
CA CYS A 156 18.71 -2.99 4.40
C CYS A 156 17.19 -3.19 4.16
N ASP A 157 16.65 -2.89 2.97
CA ASP A 157 15.25 -3.16 2.58
C ASP A 157 15.12 -4.07 1.34
N LEU A 158 15.85 -5.18 1.33
CA LEU A 158 15.78 -6.13 0.21
C LEU A 158 14.47 -6.96 0.29
N SER A 159 13.59 -6.79 -0.70
CA SER A 159 12.33 -7.53 -0.82
C SER A 159 11.89 -7.68 -2.28
N SER A 160 10.90 -8.53 -2.56
CA SER A 160 10.38 -8.73 -3.94
C SER A 160 9.73 -7.50 -4.57
N LYS A 161 9.41 -6.46 -3.80
CA LYS A 161 8.96 -5.17 -4.31
C LYS A 161 10.12 -4.28 -4.78
N ASN A 162 11.29 -4.47 -4.18
CA ASN A 162 12.52 -3.69 -4.42
C ASN A 162 13.48 -4.43 -5.39
N VAL A 163 12.96 -5.42 -6.11
CA VAL A 163 13.61 -6.06 -7.27
C VAL A 163 12.70 -5.92 -8.48
N LEU A 164 13.20 -5.33 -9.56
CA LEU A 164 12.50 -5.14 -10.83
C LEU A 164 12.94 -6.17 -11.86
N ILE A 165 12.01 -6.62 -12.71
CA ILE A 165 12.20 -7.69 -13.69
C ILE A 165 12.14 -7.11 -15.11
N LEU A 166 13.32 -6.95 -15.72
CA LEU A 166 13.46 -6.48 -17.09
C LEU A 166 13.11 -7.60 -18.08
N ALA A 167 12.03 -7.38 -18.84
CA ALA A 167 11.54 -8.27 -19.90
C ALA A 167 11.43 -9.75 -19.50
N GLY A 168 11.11 -10.04 -18.24
CA GLY A 168 10.95 -11.42 -17.72
C GLY A 168 12.24 -12.25 -17.62
N THR A 169 13.43 -11.68 -17.89
CA THR A 169 14.69 -12.46 -18.02
C THR A 169 15.86 -11.96 -17.17
N ARG A 170 15.77 -10.77 -16.57
CA ARG A 170 16.82 -10.17 -15.73
C ARG A 170 16.24 -9.41 -14.54
N ALA A 171 16.76 -9.64 -13.36
CA ALA A 171 16.46 -8.89 -12.15
C ALA A 171 17.41 -7.69 -11.98
N LYS A 172 16.87 -6.59 -11.44
CA LYS A 172 17.59 -5.38 -11.03
C LYS A 172 17.13 -4.92 -9.65
N VAL A 173 18.06 -4.64 -8.75
CA VAL A 173 17.79 -4.15 -7.38
C VAL A 173 17.54 -2.64 -7.38
N THR A 174 16.61 -2.15 -6.56
CA THR A 174 16.16 -0.75 -6.51
C THR A 174 15.70 -0.29 -5.10
N ASP A 175 15.41 1.01 -4.96
CA ASP A 175 15.02 1.71 -3.72
C ASP A 175 16.08 1.64 -2.60
N PHE A 176 17.13 2.46 -2.80
CA PHE A 176 18.27 2.58 -1.88
C PHE A 176 18.04 3.60 -0.76
N GLY A 177 16.77 3.94 -0.46
CA GLY A 177 16.43 4.94 0.55
C GLY A 177 16.95 4.58 1.96
N GLN A 178 17.02 3.29 2.31
CA GLN A 178 17.59 2.85 3.60
C GLN A 178 19.12 2.78 3.57
N SER A 179 19.74 2.44 2.42
CA SER A 179 21.20 2.48 2.23
C SER A 179 21.79 3.87 2.52
N ALA A 180 21.02 4.94 2.29
CA ALA A 180 21.39 6.32 2.58
C ALA A 180 21.39 6.69 4.07
N LEU A 181 20.82 5.85 4.94
CA LEU A 181 20.79 6.03 6.40
C LEU A 181 21.92 5.28 7.10
N VAL A 182 22.40 4.16 6.52
CA VAL A 182 23.38 3.25 7.16
C VAL A 182 24.78 3.43 6.57
N LEU A 183 25.22 4.69 6.46
CA LEU A 183 26.57 5.03 5.99
C LEU A 183 27.60 4.93 7.13
N PRO A 184 28.83 4.40 6.90
CA PRO A 184 29.85 4.25 7.94
C PRO A 184 30.30 5.54 8.66
N GLU A 185 29.94 6.69 8.11
CA GLU A 185 30.29 8.04 8.59
C GLU A 185 29.27 8.60 9.61
N LEU A 186 28.14 7.92 9.80
CA LEU A 186 27.09 8.26 10.76
C LEU A 186 27.25 7.42 12.04
N ASP A 187 27.06 8.03 13.22
CA ASP A 187 27.04 7.27 14.47
C ASP A 187 25.73 6.46 14.58
N TYR A 188 25.81 5.21 14.14
CA TYR A 188 24.74 4.22 14.04
C TYR A 188 24.05 3.87 15.37
N ARG A 189 24.51 4.43 16.50
CA ARG A 189 23.90 4.32 17.84
C ARG A 189 22.61 5.13 18.01
N VAL A 190 22.22 5.95 17.04
CA VAL A 190 21.13 6.93 17.14
C VAL A 190 19.76 6.38 16.68
N HIS A 191 19.69 5.13 16.18
CA HIS A 191 18.44 4.51 15.72
C HIS A 191 18.03 3.31 16.60
N ASP A 192 16.86 3.42 17.25
CA ASP A 192 16.31 2.39 18.15
C ASP A 192 16.00 1.04 17.46
N MET A 193 15.68 1.05 16.15
CA MET A 193 15.36 -0.14 15.34
C MET A 193 15.97 -0.06 13.93
N CYS A 194 16.17 -1.23 13.31
CA CYS A 194 16.57 -1.34 11.90
C CYS A 194 15.42 -0.88 10.97
N PRO A 195 15.68 -0.08 9.93
CA PRO A 195 14.70 0.25 8.90
C PRO A 195 14.58 -0.87 7.85
N GLY A 196 13.40 -1.00 7.22
CA GLY A 196 13.11 -1.95 6.13
C GLY A 196 11.89 -2.83 6.38
N ASN A 197 11.71 -3.87 5.56
CA ASN A 197 10.58 -4.79 5.62
C ASN A 197 10.79 -5.95 6.62
N VAL A 198 10.10 -5.87 7.76
CA VAL A 198 10.14 -6.82 8.89
C VAL A 198 9.97 -8.31 8.50
N LEU A 199 9.27 -8.62 7.41
CA LEU A 199 9.06 -10.01 6.96
C LEU A 199 10.34 -10.64 6.37
N TYR A 200 11.27 -9.81 5.89
CA TYR A 200 12.55 -10.19 5.31
C TYR A 200 13.70 -9.98 6.29
N MET A 201 13.49 -9.21 7.37
CA MET A 201 14.50 -8.97 8.39
C MET A 201 14.92 -10.26 9.14
N PRO A 202 16.20 -10.36 9.53
CA PRO A 202 16.69 -11.37 10.47
C PRO A 202 16.33 -11.02 11.93
N PRO A 203 16.44 -11.98 12.87
CA PRO A 203 16.09 -11.77 14.27
C PRO A 203 16.95 -10.71 14.99
N GLU A 204 18.19 -10.45 14.56
CA GLU A 204 19.02 -9.38 15.14
C GLU A 204 18.60 -7.96 14.79
N ALA A 205 18.01 -7.74 13.60
CA ALA A 205 17.53 -6.43 13.17
C ALA A 205 16.37 -5.90 14.04
N LEU A 206 15.73 -6.81 14.78
CA LEU A 206 14.63 -6.56 15.71
C LEU A 206 15.10 -6.44 17.19
N ARG A 207 16.42 -6.50 17.45
CA ARG A 207 17.01 -6.21 18.77
C ARG A 207 17.13 -4.68 18.95
N THR A 208 17.16 -4.22 20.20
CA THR A 208 17.48 -2.82 20.52
C THR A 208 18.95 -2.53 20.23
N HIS A 209 19.24 -1.51 19.42
CA HIS A 209 20.57 -1.23 18.85
C HIS A 209 21.12 -2.42 18.01
N PRO A 210 20.52 -2.71 16.84
CA PRO A 210 20.94 -3.83 15.99
C PRO A 210 22.34 -3.62 15.40
N THR A 211 23.05 -4.72 15.14
CA THR A 211 24.29 -4.71 14.36
C THR A 211 23.97 -4.44 12.89
N TYR A 212 24.60 -3.45 12.27
CA TYR A 212 24.46 -3.17 10.84
C TYR A 212 25.65 -3.76 10.07
N ASP A 213 25.47 -4.95 9.48
CA ASP A 213 26.44 -5.57 8.59
C ASP A 213 25.80 -6.27 7.38
N SER A 214 26.64 -6.78 6.48
CA SER A 214 26.24 -7.48 5.25
C SER A 214 25.39 -8.73 5.47
N SER A 215 25.41 -9.34 6.67
CA SER A 215 24.64 -10.54 6.97
C SER A 215 23.13 -10.26 7.04
N LEU A 216 22.72 -9.00 7.23
CA LEU A 216 21.32 -8.54 7.15
C LEU A 216 20.75 -8.73 5.73
N ASP A 217 21.50 -8.28 4.72
CA ASP A 217 21.12 -8.44 3.31
C ASP A 217 21.19 -9.92 2.90
N THR A 218 22.18 -10.69 3.40
CA THR A 218 22.25 -12.14 3.15
C THR A 218 20.99 -12.84 3.66
N PHE A 219 20.53 -12.54 4.86
CA PHE A 219 19.31 -13.14 5.39
C PHE A 219 18.08 -12.76 4.56
N SER A 220 17.94 -11.48 4.23
CA SER A 220 16.84 -10.96 3.41
C SER A 220 16.80 -11.62 2.02
N PHE A 221 17.97 -11.87 1.43
CA PHE A 221 18.12 -12.64 0.19
C PHE A 221 17.71 -14.11 0.37
N GLY A 222 18.04 -14.74 1.50
CA GLY A 222 17.56 -16.07 1.85
C GLY A 222 16.04 -16.20 1.90
N VAL A 223 15.36 -15.19 2.47
CA VAL A 223 13.88 -15.11 2.47
C VAL A 223 13.35 -14.92 1.03
N LEU A 224 13.97 -14.05 0.25
CA LEU A 224 13.60 -13.78 -1.14
C LEU A 224 13.76 -15.01 -2.05
N LEU A 225 14.79 -15.85 -1.81
CA LEU A 225 14.94 -17.14 -2.50
C LEU A 225 13.79 -18.11 -2.18
N ILE A 226 13.27 -18.14 -0.95
CA ILE A 226 12.11 -18.96 -0.59
C ILE A 226 10.87 -18.46 -1.34
N GLU A 227 10.64 -17.15 -1.38
CA GLU A 227 9.53 -16.51 -2.10
C GLU A 227 9.59 -16.78 -3.62
N ILE A 228 10.78 -16.72 -4.25
CA ILE A 228 10.97 -17.05 -5.67
C ILE A 228 10.58 -18.52 -5.96
N LEU A 229 10.82 -19.43 -5.02
CA LEU A 229 10.59 -20.87 -5.19
C LEU A 229 9.14 -21.28 -4.93
N THR A 230 8.45 -20.64 -3.99
CA THR A 230 7.01 -20.89 -3.74
C THR A 230 6.11 -20.09 -4.68
N ARG A 231 6.52 -18.85 -5.02
CA ARG A 231 5.70 -17.69 -5.45
C ARG A 231 4.76 -17.13 -4.37
N GLU A 232 4.83 -17.65 -3.15
CA GLU A 232 4.02 -17.20 -2.01
C GLU A 232 4.77 -16.15 -1.19
N PHE A 233 4.11 -15.02 -0.95
CA PHE A 233 4.65 -13.92 -0.15
C PHE A 233 5.04 -14.40 1.27
N PRO A 234 6.18 -13.96 1.85
CA PRO A 234 6.66 -14.45 3.13
C PRO A 234 5.67 -14.22 4.28
N ALA A 235 5.25 -15.31 4.93
CA ALA A 235 4.42 -15.29 6.12
C ALA A 235 5.02 -16.21 7.21
N PRO A 236 6.14 -15.81 7.85
CA PRO A 236 6.75 -16.58 8.93
C PRO A 236 5.81 -16.68 10.14
N THR A 237 5.84 -17.82 10.84
CA THR A 237 5.10 -18.01 12.10
C THR A 237 5.77 -17.26 13.26
N ASP A 238 5.18 -17.33 14.47
CA ASP A 238 5.63 -16.59 15.64
C ASP A 238 7.13 -16.81 15.95
N SER A 239 7.84 -15.75 16.35
CA SER A 239 9.27 -15.78 16.66
C SER A 239 9.61 -16.49 17.97
N THR A 240 8.61 -16.84 18.77
CA THR A 240 8.77 -17.58 20.03
C THR A 240 7.70 -18.64 20.17
N ARG A 241 8.00 -19.72 20.91
CA ARG A 241 7.04 -20.76 21.30
C ARG A 241 7.13 -21.04 22.79
N LEU A 242 6.03 -21.49 23.38
CA LEU A 242 6.02 -22.08 24.71
C LEU A 242 6.58 -23.51 24.61
N MET A 243 7.59 -23.83 25.42
CA MET A 243 8.00 -25.20 25.69
C MET A 243 7.61 -25.56 27.13
N PRO A 244 6.65 -26.50 27.32
CA PRO A 244 6.34 -27.03 28.65
C PRO A 244 7.53 -27.81 29.19
N GLU A 245 7.96 -27.52 30.41
CA GLU A 245 8.95 -28.36 31.10
C GLU A 245 8.29 -29.62 31.67
N PHE A 246 8.89 -30.78 31.41
CA PHE A 246 8.44 -32.06 31.96
C PHE A 246 8.93 -32.23 33.41
N GLY A 247 8.37 -31.45 34.35
CA GLY A 247 8.69 -31.53 35.77
C GLY A 247 7.59 -30.98 36.70
N PRO A 248 7.39 -31.53 37.91
CA PRO A 248 6.42 -30.98 38.86
C PRO A 248 6.98 -29.69 39.49
N GLY A 249 6.58 -28.54 38.94
CA GLY A 249 6.93 -27.21 39.47
C GLY A 249 7.65 -26.27 38.51
N GLY A 250 7.93 -26.69 37.27
CA GLY A 250 8.45 -25.80 36.22
C GLY A 250 7.38 -24.81 35.73
N SER A 251 7.79 -23.60 35.37
CA SER A 251 6.96 -22.60 34.67
C SER A 251 7.26 -22.60 33.18
N ASP A 252 6.24 -22.53 32.32
CA ASP A 252 6.39 -22.60 30.86
C ASP A 252 7.48 -21.65 30.32
N ALA A 253 8.46 -22.21 29.62
CA ALA A 253 9.55 -21.44 29.05
C ALA A 253 9.15 -20.88 27.67
N ILE A 254 9.20 -19.55 27.51
CA ILE A 254 9.18 -18.91 26.19
C ILE A 254 10.58 -19.05 25.59
N VAL A 255 10.69 -19.77 24.47
CA VAL A 255 11.95 -19.94 23.73
C VAL A 255 11.83 -19.36 22.32
N PRO A 256 12.91 -18.80 21.75
CA PRO A 256 12.92 -18.38 20.35
C PRO A 256 12.72 -19.58 19.41
N VAL A 257 12.01 -19.36 18.32
CA VAL A 257 11.83 -20.32 17.22
C VAL A 257 12.81 -19.97 16.12
N LYS A 258 13.56 -20.96 15.64
CA LYS A 258 14.55 -20.77 14.57
C LYS A 258 13.88 -20.31 13.28
N GLU A 259 14.50 -19.44 12.50
CA GLU A 259 13.92 -18.89 11.27
C GLU A 259 13.53 -19.98 10.25
N LYS A 260 14.27 -21.10 10.23
CA LYS A 260 13.92 -22.32 9.47
C LYS A 260 12.61 -22.97 9.93
N ASP A 261 12.41 -23.09 11.25
CA ASP A 261 11.16 -23.59 11.83
C ASP A 261 10.01 -22.58 11.59
N ARG A 262 10.27 -21.28 11.75
CA ARG A 262 9.28 -20.20 11.51
C ARG A 262 8.74 -20.21 10.09
N ARG A 263 9.62 -20.47 9.11
CA ARG A 263 9.33 -20.45 7.67
C ARG A 263 9.06 -21.85 7.10
N ASN A 264 8.89 -22.85 7.96
CA ASN A 264 8.73 -24.26 7.56
C ASN A 264 7.50 -24.49 6.65
N LEU A 265 6.44 -23.69 6.75
CA LEU A 265 5.28 -23.78 5.87
C LEU A 265 5.67 -23.54 4.39
N HIS A 266 6.43 -22.48 4.11
CA HIS A 266 6.94 -22.17 2.78
C HIS A 266 8.03 -23.16 2.34
N ILE A 267 8.95 -23.52 3.25
CA ILE A 267 10.04 -24.46 2.97
C ILE A 267 9.50 -25.85 2.58
N ALA A 268 8.42 -26.32 3.20
CA ALA A 268 7.80 -27.61 2.90
C ALA A 268 7.11 -27.68 1.52
N LEU A 269 6.88 -26.54 0.84
CA LEU A 269 6.41 -26.50 -0.55
C LEU A 269 7.54 -26.73 -1.57
N ILE A 270 8.80 -26.61 -1.13
CA ILE A 270 9.97 -26.66 -2.00
C ILE A 270 10.60 -28.06 -1.93
N HIS A 271 10.99 -28.62 -3.09
CA HIS A 271 11.62 -29.94 -3.13
C HIS A 271 12.93 -29.95 -2.30
N PRO A 272 13.13 -30.89 -1.34
CA PRO A 272 14.26 -30.83 -0.40
C PRO A 272 15.66 -30.77 -1.03
N HIS A 273 15.83 -31.38 -2.20
CA HIS A 273 17.09 -31.40 -2.94
C HIS A 273 17.24 -30.25 -3.95
N HIS A 274 16.35 -29.25 -3.94
CA HIS A 274 16.43 -28.09 -4.83
C HIS A 274 17.67 -27.24 -4.52
N PRO A 275 18.59 -26.97 -5.47
CA PRO A 275 19.85 -26.30 -5.15
C PRO A 275 19.69 -24.91 -4.54
N LEU A 276 18.73 -24.10 -5.01
CA LEU A 276 18.44 -22.78 -4.42
C LEU A 276 17.89 -22.87 -2.99
N LEU A 277 17.27 -23.98 -2.57
CA LEU A 277 16.81 -24.16 -1.19
C LEU A 277 18.01 -24.34 -0.24
N GLN A 278 19.03 -25.09 -0.68
CA GLN A 278 20.28 -25.27 0.09
C GLN A 278 21.09 -23.96 0.19
N ILE A 279 20.91 -23.03 -0.75
CA ILE A 279 21.42 -21.66 -0.63
C ILE A 279 20.57 -20.86 0.36
N ALA A 280 19.24 -20.84 0.20
CA ALA A 280 18.33 -20.11 1.07
C ALA A 280 18.47 -20.50 2.55
N LEU A 281 18.54 -21.80 2.85
CA LEU A 281 18.69 -22.33 4.21
C LEU A 281 20.05 -21.99 4.85
N HIS A 282 21.10 -21.74 4.07
CA HIS A 282 22.38 -21.24 4.57
C HIS A 282 22.34 -19.71 4.80
N CYS A 283 21.52 -19.00 4.03
CA CYS A 283 21.30 -17.56 4.19
C CYS A 283 20.43 -17.25 5.42
N ILE A 284 19.42 -18.08 5.73
CA ILE A 284 18.53 -17.89 6.89
C ILE A 284 18.99 -18.57 8.20
N GLU A 285 20.31 -18.66 8.44
CA GLU A 285 20.81 -19.08 9.76
C GLU A 285 20.54 -18.00 10.82
N ASP A 286 20.12 -18.42 12.02
CA ASP A 286 19.76 -17.53 13.13
C ASP A 286 20.96 -16.71 13.67
N GLU A 287 22.19 -17.18 13.41
CA GLU A 287 23.43 -16.56 13.88
C GLU A 287 24.11 -15.82 12.72
N GLU A 288 24.19 -14.48 12.83
CA GLU A 288 24.82 -13.51 11.89
C GLU A 288 26.08 -14.08 11.20
N HIS A 289 27.06 -14.52 11.98
CA HIS A 289 28.37 -14.99 11.53
C HIS A 289 28.39 -16.36 10.81
N LYS A 290 27.26 -17.08 10.75
CA LYS A 290 27.13 -18.35 10.02
C LYS A 290 26.61 -18.18 8.60
N ARG A 291 26.20 -16.97 8.22
CA ARG A 291 25.67 -16.67 6.89
C ARG A 291 26.81 -16.42 5.89
N PRO A 292 26.69 -16.88 4.64
CA PRO A 292 27.73 -16.71 3.64
C PRO A 292 27.82 -15.26 3.11
N PRO A 293 29.02 -14.79 2.68
CA PRO A 293 29.16 -13.54 1.95
C PRO A 293 28.65 -13.69 0.51
N PHE A 294 28.27 -12.58 -0.14
CA PHE A 294 27.71 -12.61 -1.50
C PHE A 294 28.67 -13.08 -2.59
N SER A 295 29.98 -13.13 -2.34
CA SER A 295 30.94 -13.79 -3.22
C SER A 295 30.72 -15.30 -3.29
N ASP A 296 30.60 -15.98 -2.14
CA ASP A 296 30.29 -17.42 -2.06
C ASP A 296 28.94 -17.73 -2.71
N LEU A 297 27.94 -16.88 -2.45
CA LEU A 297 26.61 -17.01 -3.05
C LEU A 297 26.66 -16.91 -4.57
N THR A 298 27.40 -15.93 -5.11
CA THR A 298 27.51 -15.71 -6.56
C THR A 298 28.26 -16.84 -7.26
N ASP A 299 29.32 -17.37 -6.64
CA ASP A 299 30.04 -18.54 -7.16
C ASP A 299 29.15 -19.79 -7.16
N ARG A 300 28.49 -20.10 -6.03
CA ARG A 300 27.56 -21.24 -5.91
C ARG A 300 26.36 -21.13 -6.86
N LEU A 301 25.87 -19.93 -7.13
CA LEU A 301 24.82 -19.67 -8.12
C LEU A 301 25.33 -19.82 -9.56
N THR A 302 26.61 -19.51 -9.81
CA THR A 302 27.26 -19.75 -11.12
C THR A 302 27.41 -21.25 -11.38
N ASP A 303 27.80 -22.05 -10.39
CA ASP A 303 27.90 -23.50 -10.49
C ASP A 303 26.55 -24.17 -10.83
N ILE A 304 25.44 -23.69 -10.26
CA ILE A 304 24.10 -24.21 -10.58
C ILE A 304 23.78 -24.05 -12.08
N LYS A 305 24.32 -23.02 -12.74
CA LYS A 305 24.09 -22.73 -14.17
C LYS A 305 24.86 -23.65 -15.11
N VAL A 306 25.88 -24.38 -14.61
CA VAL A 306 26.54 -25.42 -15.42
C VAL A 306 25.86 -26.79 -15.35
N LEU A 307 24.89 -26.99 -14.45
CA LEU A 307 24.19 -28.28 -14.28
C LEU A 307 23.29 -28.66 -15.48
N PRO A 308 23.02 -29.96 -15.71
CA PRO A 308 22.12 -30.41 -16.77
C PRO A 308 20.71 -29.80 -16.67
N ASP A 309 20.12 -29.82 -15.48
CA ASP A 309 18.74 -29.41 -15.20
C ASP A 309 18.49 -27.93 -15.56
N TYR A 310 19.48 -27.05 -15.31
CA TYR A 310 19.44 -25.64 -15.71
C TYR A 310 19.40 -25.53 -17.24
N LYS A 311 20.33 -26.23 -17.91
CA LYS A 311 20.45 -26.23 -19.38
C LYS A 311 19.26 -26.89 -20.07
N GLU A 312 18.59 -27.84 -19.42
CA GLU A 312 17.35 -28.45 -19.91
C GLU A 312 16.15 -27.52 -19.70
N SER A 313 16.03 -26.87 -18.54
CA SER A 313 15.00 -25.84 -18.31
C SER A 313 15.12 -24.69 -19.31
N GLN A 314 16.34 -24.21 -19.56
CA GLN A 314 16.61 -23.17 -20.57
C GLN A 314 16.12 -23.61 -21.97
N LYS A 315 16.44 -24.84 -22.39
CA LYS A 315 15.99 -25.41 -23.68
C LYS A 315 14.47 -25.60 -23.78
N LYS A 316 13.79 -25.94 -22.68
CA LYS A 316 12.32 -26.07 -22.62
C LYS A 316 11.61 -24.71 -22.72
N HIS A 317 12.27 -23.63 -22.31
CA HIS A 317 11.68 -22.30 -22.21
C HIS A 317 12.57 -21.24 -22.92
N PRO A 318 12.72 -21.31 -24.26
CA PRO A 318 13.58 -20.40 -25.01
C PRO A 318 13.11 -18.94 -24.95
N GLY A 319 11.82 -18.69 -24.70
CA GLY A 319 11.26 -17.33 -24.57
C GLY A 319 11.56 -16.61 -23.24
N THR A 320 11.98 -17.33 -22.20
CA THR A 320 12.48 -16.76 -20.92
C THR A 320 13.99 -16.89 -20.78
N SER A 321 14.64 -17.53 -21.75
CA SER A 321 16.10 -17.61 -21.83
C SER A 321 16.67 -16.25 -22.21
N ARG A 322 17.74 -15.82 -21.54
CA ARG A 322 18.50 -14.65 -21.99
C ARG A 322 18.99 -14.87 -23.42
N PRO A 323 18.94 -13.86 -24.29
CA PRO A 323 19.75 -13.85 -25.50
C PRO A 323 21.20 -14.07 -25.11
N GLN A 324 21.83 -15.14 -25.61
CA GLN A 324 23.28 -15.23 -25.53
C GLN A 324 23.86 -14.06 -26.31
N LEU A 325 24.71 -13.26 -25.65
CA LEU A 325 25.66 -12.40 -26.33
C LEU A 325 26.63 -13.31 -27.06
N SER A 326 26.28 -13.67 -28.30
CA SER A 326 27.22 -14.28 -29.22
C SER A 326 28.25 -13.23 -29.62
N ASP A 327 29.53 -13.62 -29.64
CA ASP A 327 30.62 -12.75 -30.11
C ASP A 327 30.42 -12.33 -31.58
N ASP A 328 29.61 -13.10 -32.32
CA ASP A 328 28.99 -12.74 -33.60
C ASP A 328 27.95 -11.61 -33.47
N TRP A 329 28.42 -10.42 -33.09
CA TRP A 329 27.71 -9.16 -33.35
C TRP A 329 27.53 -8.98 -34.85
N SER A 330 26.31 -9.29 -35.32
CA SER A 330 26.00 -9.48 -36.74
C SER A 330 26.32 -8.25 -37.61
N PRO A 331 26.65 -8.44 -38.90
CA PRO A 331 26.94 -7.34 -39.82
C PRO A 331 25.81 -6.32 -39.92
N PHE A 332 24.56 -6.75 -39.73
CA PHE A 332 23.36 -5.91 -39.81
C PHE A 332 23.35 -4.82 -38.72
N ASN A 333 23.71 -5.19 -37.49
CA ASN A 333 23.81 -4.25 -36.38
C ASN A 333 25.03 -3.34 -36.53
N LYS A 334 26.18 -3.87 -36.99
CA LYS A 334 27.38 -3.06 -37.31
C LYS A 334 27.16 -2.11 -38.49
N ALA A 335 26.19 -2.35 -39.37
CA ALA A 335 25.79 -1.40 -40.41
C ALA A 335 24.85 -0.32 -39.84
N ARG A 336 23.89 -0.71 -39.00
CA ARG A 336 22.92 0.22 -38.39
C ARG A 336 23.56 1.15 -37.34
N ILE A 337 24.59 0.69 -36.63
CA ILE A 337 25.42 1.55 -35.76
C ILE A 337 26.11 2.63 -36.59
N ARG A 338 26.78 2.28 -37.70
CA ARG A 338 27.43 3.26 -38.60
C ARG A 338 26.47 4.23 -39.28
N ASP A 339 25.24 3.79 -39.59
CA ASP A 339 24.16 4.67 -40.06
C ASP A 339 23.72 5.68 -38.98
N LEU A 340 23.67 5.26 -37.70
CA LEU A 340 23.38 6.16 -36.57
C LEU A 340 24.55 7.10 -36.26
N GLU A 341 25.80 6.61 -36.26
CA GLU A 341 27.02 7.42 -36.09
C GLU A 341 27.10 8.53 -37.16
N SER A 342 26.90 8.18 -38.44
CA SER A 342 26.89 9.18 -39.53
C SER A 342 25.73 10.17 -39.43
N LYS A 343 24.59 9.77 -38.86
CA LYS A 343 23.47 10.70 -38.57
C LYS A 343 23.77 11.63 -37.40
N ILE A 344 24.48 11.17 -36.38
CA ILE A 344 24.96 12.03 -35.28
C ILE A 344 25.96 13.06 -35.84
N GLU A 345 26.95 12.63 -36.61
CA GLU A 345 27.95 13.51 -37.25
C GLU A 345 27.30 14.57 -38.17
N GLN A 346 26.24 14.20 -38.90
CA GLN A 346 25.44 15.16 -39.68
C GLN A 346 24.65 16.13 -38.79
N LEU A 347 24.05 15.66 -37.70
CA LEU A 347 23.29 16.50 -36.76
C LEU A 347 24.19 17.49 -36.01
N GLU A 348 25.40 17.08 -35.63
CA GLU A 348 26.42 17.95 -35.03
C GLU A 348 26.84 19.06 -36.01
N LYS A 349 27.05 18.71 -37.29
CA LYS A 349 27.33 19.68 -38.36
C LYS A 349 26.18 20.67 -38.58
N TYR A 350 24.92 20.22 -38.50
CA TYR A 350 23.75 21.11 -38.53
C TYR A 350 23.65 21.98 -37.27
N ASN A 351 24.02 21.46 -36.10
CA ASN A 351 24.03 22.22 -34.85
C ASN A 351 25.07 23.36 -34.87
N GLY A 352 26.28 23.09 -35.39
CA GLY A 352 27.30 24.13 -35.63
C GLY A 352 26.85 25.19 -36.64
N LEU A 353 26.14 24.78 -37.71
CA LEU A 353 25.51 25.72 -38.65
C LEU A 353 24.43 26.58 -37.98
N LEU A 354 23.62 26.02 -37.08
CA LEU A 354 22.62 26.77 -36.31
C LEU A 354 23.27 27.76 -35.33
N GLN A 355 24.30 27.35 -34.60
CA GLN A 355 25.09 28.23 -33.73
C GLN A 355 25.70 29.40 -34.53
N GLY A 356 26.20 29.15 -35.74
CA GLY A 356 26.68 30.20 -36.65
C GLY A 356 25.60 31.21 -37.05
N HIS A 357 24.36 30.76 -37.30
CA HIS A 357 23.24 31.66 -37.57
C HIS A 357 22.76 32.41 -36.32
N VAL A 358 22.80 31.79 -35.13
CA VAL A 358 22.49 32.48 -33.87
C VAL A 358 23.48 33.62 -33.62
N ALA A 359 24.78 33.39 -33.77
CA ALA A 359 25.81 34.43 -33.64
C ALA A 359 25.63 35.58 -34.67
N GLN A 360 25.19 35.27 -35.88
CA GLN A 360 24.85 36.30 -36.88
C GLN A 360 23.60 37.10 -36.51
N LEU A 361 22.58 36.47 -35.91
CA LEU A 361 21.39 37.14 -35.40
C LEU A 361 21.70 38.02 -34.17
N GLU A 362 22.59 37.56 -33.28
CA GLU A 362 23.08 38.34 -32.14
C GLU A 362 23.84 39.59 -32.61
N MET A 363 24.79 39.46 -33.54
CA MET A 363 25.45 40.62 -34.17
C MET A 363 24.48 41.55 -34.93
N ALA A 364 23.40 41.02 -35.49
CA ALA A 364 22.35 41.83 -36.13
C ALA A 364 21.47 42.56 -35.10
N MET A 365 21.24 41.96 -33.93
CA MET A 365 20.55 42.58 -32.80
C MET A 365 21.41 43.68 -32.16
N GLU A 366 22.71 43.45 -31.93
CA GLU A 366 23.64 44.49 -31.45
C GLU A 366 23.66 45.69 -32.41
N LYS A 367 23.73 45.45 -33.73
CA LYS A 367 23.65 46.52 -34.74
C LYS A 367 22.30 47.24 -34.73
N LYS A 368 21.19 46.51 -34.62
CA LYS A 368 19.85 47.08 -34.50
C LYS A 368 19.76 48.00 -33.28
N ASP A 369 20.29 47.57 -32.14
CA ASP A 369 20.16 48.31 -30.89
C ASP A 369 21.11 49.51 -30.84
N ALA A 370 22.30 49.43 -31.44
CA ALA A 370 23.15 50.60 -31.71
C ALA A 370 22.49 51.62 -32.67
N ILE A 371 21.79 51.15 -33.71
CA ILE A 371 21.00 52.02 -34.61
C ILE A 371 19.84 52.66 -33.85
N LEU A 372 19.14 51.92 -32.97
CA LEU A 372 18.08 52.46 -32.12
C LEU A 372 18.61 53.49 -31.11
N GLU A 373 19.82 53.31 -30.59
CA GLU A 373 20.48 54.30 -29.73
C GLU A 373 20.85 55.58 -30.50
N GLN A 374 21.38 55.45 -31.73
CA GLN A 374 21.57 56.60 -32.62
C GLN A 374 20.23 57.31 -32.88
N PHE A 375 19.19 56.59 -33.27
CA PHE A 375 17.86 57.16 -33.55
C PHE A 375 17.23 57.82 -32.31
N SER A 376 17.45 57.25 -31.12
CA SER A 376 17.02 57.82 -29.83
C SER A 376 17.75 59.12 -29.51
N ASN A 377 19.04 59.21 -29.79
CA ASN A 377 19.84 60.42 -29.62
C ASN A 377 19.50 61.49 -30.67
N GLU A 378 19.24 61.10 -31.93
CA GLU A 378 18.70 62.00 -32.96
C GLU A 378 17.30 62.52 -32.59
N GLN A 379 16.41 61.67 -32.06
CA GLN A 379 15.11 62.14 -31.55
C GLN A 379 15.23 63.02 -30.30
N ARG A 380 16.25 62.84 -29.46
CA ARG A 380 16.56 63.79 -28.36
C ARG A 380 17.02 65.14 -28.90
N GLY A 381 17.78 65.17 -30.00
CA GLY A 381 18.08 66.40 -30.75
C GLY A 381 16.83 67.04 -31.36
N ALA A 382 16.02 66.25 -32.08
CA ALA A 382 14.81 66.73 -32.75
C ALA A 382 13.71 67.22 -31.79
N ARG A 383 13.61 66.64 -30.57
CA ARG A 383 12.70 67.13 -29.52
C ARG A 383 13.07 68.51 -28.95
N GLY A 384 14.18 69.11 -29.38
CA GLY A 384 14.44 70.54 -29.23
C GLY A 384 13.56 71.45 -30.10
N ALA A 385 12.78 70.91 -31.06
CA ALA A 385 11.99 71.71 -32.00
C ALA A 385 10.60 71.13 -32.34
N GLY A 386 9.53 71.85 -31.96
CA GLY A 386 8.36 72.06 -32.83
C GLY A 386 7.27 70.97 -32.97
N LEU A 387 6.27 71.03 -32.08
CA LEU A 387 4.82 71.05 -32.40
C LEU A 387 4.18 70.06 -33.43
N GLY A 388 3.39 69.11 -32.90
CA GLY A 388 1.93 69.03 -33.16
C GLY A 388 1.36 68.23 -34.35
N GLY A 389 0.24 67.51 -34.11
CA GLY A 389 -0.78 67.24 -35.15
C GLY A 389 -1.25 65.78 -35.37
N ALA A 390 -2.49 65.50 -34.95
CA ALA A 390 -3.54 64.67 -35.60
C ALA A 390 -3.29 63.24 -36.20
N SER A 391 -4.14 62.29 -35.78
CA SER A 391 -4.63 61.11 -36.55
C SER A 391 -5.67 61.54 -37.62
N PRO A 392 -6.30 60.69 -38.50
CA PRO A 392 -6.49 59.21 -38.46
C PRO A 392 -6.53 58.47 -39.84
N PHE A 393 -7.00 57.20 -39.86
CA PHE A 393 -7.81 56.44 -40.90
C PHE A 393 -7.44 54.94 -41.13
N ASN A 394 -8.25 54.24 -41.94
CA ASN A 394 -8.54 52.79 -41.93
C ASN A 394 -8.33 52.07 -43.29
N SER A 395 -8.41 50.71 -43.24
CA SER A 395 -9.11 49.80 -44.19
C SER A 395 -8.34 49.06 -45.32
N ILE A 396 -9.06 48.10 -45.96
CA ILE A 396 -8.67 47.15 -47.03
C ILE A 396 -7.85 45.94 -46.48
N GLY A 397 -8.02 44.66 -46.86
CA GLY A 397 -8.84 43.97 -47.89
C GLY A 397 -7.94 43.07 -48.79
N SER A 398 -8.33 41.91 -49.34
CA SER A 398 -9.58 41.11 -49.33
C SER A 398 -9.36 39.70 -49.94
N THR A 399 -10.39 38.82 -49.92
CA THR A 399 -10.68 37.70 -50.88
C THR A 399 -9.67 36.53 -51.05
N THR A 400 -9.96 35.25 -51.36
CA THR A 400 -11.14 34.32 -51.49
C THR A 400 -10.55 32.86 -51.57
N ASN A 401 -11.21 31.69 -51.76
CA ASN A 401 -12.58 31.27 -52.10
C ASN A 401 -12.89 29.82 -51.56
N ARG A 402 -14.02 29.21 -51.98
CA ARG A 402 -14.27 27.73 -52.04
C ARG A 402 -14.68 27.30 -53.48
N PRO A 403 -14.99 26.02 -53.75
CA PRO A 403 -16.40 25.57 -53.67
C PRO A 403 -16.62 24.15 -53.10
N SER A 404 -17.90 23.74 -52.99
CA SER A 404 -18.39 22.39 -52.62
C SER A 404 -19.79 22.18 -53.23
N PRO A 405 -20.23 20.93 -53.50
CA PRO A 405 -21.43 20.33 -52.84
C PRO A 405 -21.20 18.83 -52.47
N ALA A 406 -21.81 18.20 -51.45
CA ALA A 406 -23.23 18.00 -51.06
C ALA A 406 -24.02 17.03 -51.99
N MET A 407 -25.01 16.22 -51.57
CA MET A 407 -25.43 15.58 -50.29
C MET A 407 -26.79 14.85 -50.54
N GLU A 408 -26.99 13.56 -50.18
CA GLU A 408 -28.31 12.97 -49.77
C GLU A 408 -28.28 11.48 -49.33
N ARG A 409 -29.41 10.74 -49.35
CA ARG A 409 -29.71 9.49 -48.60
C ARG A 409 -30.39 8.42 -49.51
N SER A 410 -31.06 7.30 -49.12
CA SER A 410 -31.49 6.70 -47.82
C SER A 410 -31.95 5.22 -47.97
N LEU A 411 -31.84 4.43 -46.89
CA LEU A 411 -32.68 3.26 -46.48
C LEU A 411 -32.78 1.98 -47.36
N SER A 412 -32.49 0.81 -46.75
CA SER A 412 -33.41 -0.35 -46.51
C SER A 412 -32.73 -1.75 -46.56
N ASN A 413 -33.44 -2.79 -46.07
CA ASN A 413 -32.90 -4.05 -45.53
C ASN A 413 -32.80 -5.23 -46.51
N THR A 414 -31.92 -6.20 -46.19
CA THR A 414 -32.13 -7.69 -46.10
C THR A 414 -30.75 -8.39 -46.07
N SER A 415 -30.47 -9.57 -45.49
CA SER A 415 -30.98 -10.44 -44.40
C SER A 415 -30.27 -11.81 -44.56
N ASN A 416 -29.98 -12.54 -43.46
CA ASN A 416 -29.43 -13.93 -43.35
C ASN A 416 -27.93 -14.05 -42.97
N ALA A 417 -27.46 -15.11 -42.27
CA ALA A 417 -28.12 -16.01 -41.30
C ALA A 417 -27.08 -16.95 -40.60
N SER A 418 -27.26 -17.19 -39.28
CA SER A 418 -26.59 -18.24 -38.47
C SER A 418 -25.04 -18.13 -38.31
N SER A 419 -24.39 -18.76 -37.31
CA SER A 419 -24.84 -19.76 -36.33
C SER A 419 -24.19 -19.58 -34.94
N ASN A 420 -24.89 -19.96 -33.86
CA ASN A 420 -24.35 -20.07 -32.49
C ASN A 420 -24.52 -21.49 -31.93
N PRO A 421 -23.52 -22.05 -31.19
CA PRO A 421 -23.70 -23.23 -30.35
C PRO A 421 -24.47 -22.90 -29.04
N PRO A 422 -24.95 -23.91 -28.28
CA PRO A 422 -26.10 -23.71 -27.40
C PRO A 422 -25.80 -23.16 -25.99
N SER A 423 -26.77 -22.41 -25.48
CA SER A 423 -26.83 -21.93 -24.09
C SER A 423 -27.21 -23.06 -23.11
N LEU A 424 -26.43 -23.24 -22.04
CA LEU A 424 -26.84 -24.02 -20.88
C LEU A 424 -27.87 -23.24 -20.06
N THR A 425 -29.10 -23.77 -19.96
CA THR A 425 -30.15 -23.20 -19.10
C THR A 425 -29.86 -23.48 -17.63
N LEU A 426 -29.26 -22.50 -16.95
CA LEU A 426 -29.27 -22.45 -15.48
C LEU A 426 -30.69 -22.29 -14.95
N ALA A 427 -30.96 -22.88 -13.78
CA ALA A 427 -32.21 -22.73 -13.05
C ALA A 427 -32.47 -21.25 -12.67
N PRO A 428 -33.74 -20.83 -12.51
CA PRO A 428 -34.07 -19.42 -12.26
C PRO A 428 -33.50 -18.93 -10.93
N GLN A 429 -32.43 -18.12 -11.02
CA GLN A 429 -31.92 -17.32 -9.92
C GLN A 429 -32.95 -16.23 -9.54
N PRO A 430 -33.08 -15.86 -8.26
CA PRO A 430 -34.00 -14.80 -7.84
C PRO A 430 -33.58 -13.43 -8.42
N LEU A 431 -34.58 -12.56 -8.62
CA LEU A 431 -34.38 -11.21 -9.17
C LEU A 431 -33.40 -10.39 -8.31
N PRO A 432 -32.52 -9.58 -8.92
CA PRO A 432 -31.54 -8.80 -8.19
C PRO A 432 -32.20 -7.76 -7.29
N VAL A 433 -31.71 -7.70 -6.04
CA VAL A 433 -31.99 -6.62 -5.08
C VAL A 433 -31.04 -5.44 -5.42
N PRO A 434 -31.20 -4.21 -4.87
CA PRO A 434 -30.62 -2.99 -5.43
C PRO A 434 -29.13 -3.01 -5.79
N GLN A 435 -28.75 -2.18 -6.75
CA GLN A 435 -27.35 -1.91 -7.09
C GLN A 435 -26.87 -0.58 -6.46
N PHE A 436 -25.56 -0.47 -6.24
CA PHE A 436 -24.91 0.75 -5.76
C PHE A 436 -23.47 0.85 -6.29
N ASN A 437 -22.94 2.06 -6.41
CA ASN A 437 -21.67 2.33 -7.11
C ASN A 437 -20.64 2.91 -6.15
N VAL A 438 -19.50 2.23 -5.95
CA VAL A 438 -18.40 2.69 -5.09
C VAL A 438 -17.17 2.93 -5.94
N GLY A 439 -16.87 4.20 -6.21
CA GLY A 439 -15.92 4.59 -7.25
C GLY A 439 -16.34 4.00 -8.60
N ASN A 440 -15.38 3.42 -9.32
CA ASN A 440 -15.59 2.81 -10.65
C ASN A 440 -16.09 1.35 -10.59
N LYS A 441 -16.75 0.93 -9.49
CA LYS A 441 -17.30 -0.43 -9.33
C LYS A 441 -18.77 -0.41 -8.91
N THR A 442 -19.60 -1.10 -9.69
CA THR A 442 -20.99 -1.42 -9.35
C THR A 442 -21.03 -2.68 -8.51
N LEU A 443 -21.83 -2.69 -7.44
CA LEU A 443 -22.18 -3.90 -6.68
C LEU A 443 -23.67 -4.18 -6.81
N ALA A 444 -24.04 -5.46 -6.80
CA ALA A 444 -25.42 -5.92 -6.69
C ALA A 444 -25.61 -6.69 -5.37
N TRP A 445 -26.74 -6.43 -4.68
CA TRP A 445 -27.10 -7.18 -3.48
C TRP A 445 -27.77 -8.51 -3.80
N TYR A 446 -27.39 -9.55 -3.05
CA TYR A 446 -27.97 -10.90 -3.06
C TYR A 446 -28.38 -11.30 -1.64
N PRO A 447 -29.53 -11.96 -1.44
CA PRO A 447 -29.95 -12.45 -0.13
C PRO A 447 -29.19 -13.72 0.26
N CYS A 448 -28.68 -13.77 1.49
CA CYS A 448 -28.13 -14.98 2.10
C CYS A 448 -29.23 -15.76 2.83
N SER A 449 -28.91 -16.94 3.34
CA SER A 449 -29.78 -17.65 4.28
C SER A 449 -29.98 -16.84 5.57
N ARG A 450 -31.19 -16.95 6.13
CA ARG A 450 -31.57 -16.26 7.38
C ARG A 450 -30.79 -16.83 8.56
N LEU A 451 -30.46 -15.97 9.50
CA LEU A 451 -29.82 -16.37 10.76
C LEU A 451 -30.79 -17.23 11.59
N PRO A 452 -30.29 -18.16 12.43
CA PRO A 452 -31.14 -18.94 13.35
C PRO A 452 -31.91 -18.09 14.37
N THR A 453 -31.51 -16.84 14.57
CA THR A 453 -32.22 -15.84 15.38
C THR A 453 -31.92 -14.42 14.88
N GLY A 454 -32.77 -13.46 15.18
CA GLY A 454 -32.51 -12.06 14.87
C GLY A 454 -31.41 -11.48 15.77
N LEU A 455 -30.45 -10.76 15.17
CA LEU A 455 -29.31 -10.15 15.88
C LEU A 455 -29.29 -8.61 15.68
N TYR A 456 -28.84 -7.87 16.68
CA TYR A 456 -28.61 -6.42 16.60
C TYR A 456 -27.56 -5.97 17.62
N SER A 457 -26.97 -4.78 17.43
CA SER A 457 -25.97 -4.18 18.32
C SER A 457 -24.81 -5.14 18.66
N GLY A 458 -24.49 -6.02 17.70
CA GLY A 458 -23.55 -7.11 17.85
C GLY A 458 -22.22 -6.83 17.18
N SER A 459 -21.52 -7.90 16.83
CA SER A 459 -20.28 -7.85 16.06
C SER A 459 -20.33 -8.91 14.95
N ALA A 460 -19.71 -8.58 13.81
CA ALA A 460 -19.50 -9.50 12.69
C ALA A 460 -18.06 -9.36 12.21
N ILE A 461 -17.42 -10.48 11.87
CA ILE A 461 -16.06 -10.49 11.33
C ILE A 461 -15.87 -11.62 10.32
N SER A 462 -14.99 -11.44 9.34
CA SER A 462 -14.60 -12.47 8.38
C SER A 462 -13.26 -13.08 8.78
N ILE A 463 -13.13 -14.41 8.65
CA ILE A 463 -11.87 -15.14 8.83
C ILE A 463 -11.86 -16.30 7.83
N LYS A 464 -10.83 -16.38 6.97
CA LYS A 464 -10.66 -17.45 5.96
C LYS A 464 -11.96 -17.73 5.16
N ASP A 465 -12.53 -16.66 4.61
CA ASP A 465 -13.79 -16.62 3.84
C ASP A 465 -15.07 -17.06 4.56
N LYS A 466 -15.01 -17.37 5.85
CA LYS A 466 -16.20 -17.57 6.68
C LYS A 466 -16.53 -16.30 7.45
N VAL A 467 -17.80 -16.12 7.80
CA VAL A 467 -18.27 -14.95 8.56
C VAL A 467 -18.81 -15.38 9.92
N TYR A 468 -18.33 -14.75 10.98
CA TYR A 468 -18.65 -15.06 12.37
C TYR A 468 -19.41 -13.90 13.00
N VAL A 469 -20.55 -14.18 13.63
CA VAL A 469 -21.45 -13.15 14.19
C VAL A 469 -21.97 -13.50 15.57
N SER A 470 -22.20 -12.47 16.39
CA SER A 470 -22.92 -12.56 17.67
C SER A 470 -23.71 -11.27 17.91
N GLY A 471 -24.84 -11.36 18.62
CA GLY A 471 -25.70 -10.23 19.00
C GLY A 471 -25.54 -9.81 20.46
N GLN A 472 -26.01 -8.61 20.80
CA GLN A 472 -25.98 -8.13 22.18
C GLN A 472 -26.71 -9.08 23.14
N GLY A 473 -26.10 -9.36 24.30
CA GLY A 473 -26.67 -10.22 25.35
C GLY A 473 -26.52 -11.73 25.12
N LEU A 474 -25.98 -12.16 23.97
CA LEU A 474 -25.77 -13.57 23.66
C LEU A 474 -24.35 -14.03 23.99
N THR A 475 -24.23 -15.29 24.39
CA THR A 475 -22.99 -16.09 24.35
C THR A 475 -22.86 -16.86 23.03
N ALA A 476 -23.96 -17.07 22.30
CA ALA A 476 -23.98 -17.82 21.05
C ALA A 476 -23.28 -17.05 19.92
N ILE A 477 -22.43 -17.75 19.16
CA ILE A 477 -21.79 -17.27 17.94
C ILE A 477 -22.21 -18.18 16.79
N PHE A 478 -22.49 -17.59 15.63
CA PHE A 478 -22.83 -18.31 14.41
C PHE A 478 -21.76 -18.10 13.34
N GLU A 479 -21.30 -19.20 12.74
CA GLU A 479 -20.45 -19.24 11.55
C GLU A 479 -21.34 -19.33 10.30
N TYR A 480 -21.07 -18.50 9.30
CA TYR A 480 -21.65 -18.59 7.96
C TYR A 480 -20.62 -19.11 6.98
N ASP A 481 -21.01 -20.14 6.24
CA ASP A 481 -20.30 -20.68 5.09
C ASP A 481 -20.92 -20.10 3.80
N PRO A 482 -20.25 -19.18 3.07
CA PRO A 482 -20.83 -18.57 1.87
C PRO A 482 -20.91 -19.49 0.66
N VAL A 483 -20.18 -20.62 0.65
CA VAL A 483 -20.20 -21.60 -0.44
C VAL A 483 -21.41 -22.51 -0.29
N LYS A 484 -21.72 -22.92 0.95
CA LYS A 484 -22.93 -23.68 1.27
C LYS A 484 -24.18 -22.82 1.45
N ASN A 485 -24.01 -21.51 1.68
CA ASN A 485 -25.06 -20.56 2.09
C ASN A 485 -25.79 -21.03 3.37
N THR A 486 -25.02 -21.45 4.39
CA THR A 486 -25.56 -22.01 5.65
C THR A 486 -24.93 -21.41 6.90
N TRP A 487 -25.75 -21.22 7.93
CA TRP A 487 -25.30 -20.88 9.29
C TRP A 487 -25.12 -22.13 10.16
N LEU A 488 -24.04 -22.17 10.94
CA LEU A 488 -23.72 -23.20 11.93
C LEU A 488 -23.44 -22.56 13.30
N PRO A 489 -23.96 -23.10 14.41
CA PRO A 489 -23.61 -22.61 15.75
C PRO A 489 -22.20 -23.07 16.16
N LEU A 490 -21.44 -22.19 16.82
CA LEU A 490 -20.17 -22.50 17.48
C LEU A 490 -20.37 -22.75 18.99
N PRO A 491 -19.36 -23.32 19.69
CA PRO A 491 -19.37 -23.41 21.15
C PRO A 491 -19.61 -22.02 21.79
N PRO A 492 -20.55 -21.88 22.75
CA PRO A 492 -20.85 -20.60 23.38
C PRO A 492 -19.63 -19.93 24.00
N ALA A 493 -19.54 -18.61 23.83
CA ALA A 493 -18.55 -17.75 24.45
C ALA A 493 -18.61 -17.79 25.99
N PRO A 494 -17.46 -17.70 26.70
CA PRO A 494 -17.41 -17.55 28.16
C PRO A 494 -18.13 -16.32 28.73
N THR A 495 -18.33 -15.29 27.91
CA THR A 495 -18.99 -14.02 28.26
C THR A 495 -20.10 -13.69 27.27
N ALA A 496 -20.98 -12.75 27.62
CA ALA A 496 -21.98 -12.18 26.73
C ALA A 496 -21.73 -10.68 26.45
N SER A 497 -22.21 -10.14 25.34
CA SER A 497 -21.96 -8.73 24.92
C SER A 497 -20.47 -8.34 24.80
N PHE A 498 -19.64 -9.31 24.45
CA PHE A 498 -18.28 -9.14 23.95
C PHE A 498 -18.28 -8.52 22.54
N VAL A 499 -17.08 -8.23 22.03
CA VAL A 499 -16.84 -7.92 20.61
C VAL A 499 -15.99 -9.02 19.97
N LEU A 500 -16.29 -9.41 18.72
CA LEU A 500 -15.51 -10.38 17.95
C LEU A 500 -14.32 -9.69 17.27
N VAL A 501 -13.17 -10.36 17.25
CA VAL A 501 -11.95 -9.87 16.59
C VAL A 501 -11.14 -11.06 16.06
N SER A 502 -10.35 -10.85 15.01
CA SER A 502 -9.47 -11.88 14.43
C SER A 502 -8.04 -11.59 14.82
N ILE A 503 -7.48 -12.38 15.73
CA ILE A 503 -6.10 -12.20 16.19
C ILE A 503 -5.24 -13.25 15.49
N ARG A 504 -4.31 -12.81 14.64
CA ARG A 504 -3.44 -13.67 13.80
C ARG A 504 -4.23 -14.78 13.06
N GLY A 505 -5.43 -14.44 12.57
CA GLY A 505 -6.32 -15.36 11.85
C GLY A 505 -7.10 -16.36 12.71
N VAL A 506 -7.11 -16.18 14.04
CA VAL A 506 -7.88 -16.99 15.01
C VAL A 506 -9.10 -16.20 15.48
N LEU A 507 -10.27 -16.85 15.54
CA LEU A 507 -11.49 -16.25 16.08
C LEU A 507 -11.33 -15.97 17.57
N SER A 508 -11.45 -14.71 17.97
CA SER A 508 -11.29 -14.27 19.35
C SER A 508 -12.43 -13.35 19.78
N ILE A 509 -12.66 -13.26 21.08
CA ILE A 509 -13.59 -12.34 21.73
C ILE A 509 -12.86 -11.50 22.77
N VAL A 510 -13.34 -10.27 22.97
CA VAL A 510 -12.77 -9.32 23.93
C VAL A 510 -13.87 -8.83 24.89
N GLY A 511 -13.60 -8.94 26.19
CA GLY A 511 -14.47 -8.47 27.26
C GLY A 511 -15.84 -9.16 27.31
N GLY A 512 -16.90 -8.38 27.47
CA GLY A 512 -18.25 -8.90 27.75
C GLY A 512 -18.51 -9.04 29.25
N TYR A 513 -19.63 -9.67 29.64
CA TYR A 513 -19.97 -9.90 31.06
C TYR A 513 -20.22 -11.38 31.36
N THR A 514 -19.94 -11.75 32.61
CA THR A 514 -20.43 -12.94 33.28
C THR A 514 -21.57 -12.53 34.24
N PRO A 515 -22.35 -13.47 34.81
CA PRO A 515 -23.35 -13.14 35.84
C PRO A 515 -22.81 -12.41 37.07
N GLN A 516 -21.48 -12.43 37.30
CA GLN A 516 -20.82 -11.86 38.46
C GLN A 516 -20.21 -10.47 38.19
N ALA A 517 -19.60 -10.25 37.02
CA ALA A 517 -18.87 -9.02 36.70
C ALA A 517 -18.73 -8.78 35.18
N TYR A 518 -18.34 -7.58 34.79
CA TYR A 518 -17.76 -7.35 33.47
C TYR A 518 -16.37 -7.98 33.39
N SER A 519 -15.98 -8.41 32.19
CA SER A 519 -14.71 -9.09 31.91
C SER A 519 -13.75 -8.16 31.17
N ASP A 520 -12.48 -8.33 31.50
CA ASP A 520 -11.31 -7.73 30.85
C ASP A 520 -10.60 -8.73 29.91
N ALA A 521 -11.00 -10.00 29.91
CA ALA A 521 -10.26 -11.09 29.29
C ALA A 521 -10.38 -11.10 27.75
N VAL A 522 -9.38 -11.71 27.12
CA VAL A 522 -9.32 -11.98 25.68
C VAL A 522 -9.27 -13.49 25.46
N TYR A 523 -10.38 -14.07 25.01
CA TYR A 523 -10.48 -15.50 24.73
C TYR A 523 -10.36 -15.78 23.23
N SER A 524 -9.55 -16.75 22.85
CA SER A 524 -9.46 -17.27 21.48
C SER A 524 -10.08 -18.66 21.42
N LEU A 525 -10.79 -18.94 20.32
CA LEU A 525 -11.36 -20.26 20.04
C LEU A 525 -10.27 -21.15 19.41
N VAL A 526 -9.79 -22.12 20.18
CA VAL A 526 -8.75 -23.06 19.74
C VAL A 526 -9.32 -24.47 19.60
N THR A 527 -8.86 -25.21 18.60
CA THR A 527 -9.21 -26.63 18.43
C THR A 527 -8.21 -27.49 19.20
N VAL A 528 -8.71 -28.34 20.09
CA VAL A 528 -7.91 -29.27 20.90
C VAL A 528 -8.41 -30.69 20.61
N GLY A 529 -7.62 -31.44 19.85
CA GLY A 529 -8.09 -32.71 19.27
C GLY A 529 -9.23 -32.46 18.28
N ASN A 530 -10.41 -33.04 18.56
CA ASN A 530 -11.61 -32.86 17.74
C ASN A 530 -12.59 -31.82 18.30
N GLU A 531 -12.30 -31.20 19.46
CA GLU A 531 -13.20 -30.25 20.12
C GLU A 531 -12.71 -28.81 19.98
N GLN A 532 -13.64 -27.85 19.88
CA GLN A 532 -13.34 -26.43 19.90
C GLN A 532 -13.59 -25.86 21.30
N LYS A 533 -12.60 -25.15 21.86
CA LYS A 533 -12.63 -24.63 23.23
C LYS A 533 -12.12 -23.18 23.29
N TRP A 534 -12.82 -22.36 24.06
CA TRP A 534 -12.39 -21.00 24.38
C TRP A 534 -11.27 -21.04 25.44
N THR A 535 -10.13 -20.41 25.12
CA THR A 535 -8.95 -20.34 25.99
C THR A 535 -8.52 -18.88 26.14
N SER A 536 -8.09 -18.46 27.33
CA SER A 536 -7.52 -17.12 27.52
C SER A 536 -6.08 -17.11 26.99
N THR A 537 -5.85 -16.46 25.85
CA THR A 537 -4.57 -16.53 25.12
C THR A 537 -3.70 -15.29 25.33
N TYR A 538 -4.32 -14.16 25.68
CA TYR A 538 -3.65 -12.88 25.92
C TYR A 538 -3.99 -12.34 27.32
N PRO A 539 -3.18 -11.43 27.88
CA PRO A 539 -3.49 -10.79 29.16
C PRO A 539 -4.79 -9.98 29.13
N SER A 540 -5.44 -9.86 30.28
CA SER A 540 -6.61 -9.01 30.48
C SER A 540 -6.33 -7.52 30.20
N MET A 541 -7.33 -6.83 29.64
CA MET A 541 -7.40 -5.37 29.49
C MET A 541 -7.24 -4.63 30.83
N GLN A 542 -6.96 -3.33 30.79
CA GLN A 542 -6.93 -2.49 32.00
C GLN A 542 -8.34 -2.15 32.49
N GLU A 543 -9.33 -2.00 31.60
CA GLU A 543 -10.74 -1.80 31.96
C GLU A 543 -11.65 -2.97 31.52
N PRO A 544 -12.32 -3.67 32.45
CA PRO A 544 -13.39 -4.63 32.13
C PRO A 544 -14.62 -3.94 31.52
N ARG A 545 -15.02 -4.33 30.30
CA ARG A 545 -16.03 -3.59 29.51
C ARG A 545 -16.91 -4.46 28.61
N ILE A 546 -18.13 -3.98 28.38
CA ILE A 546 -19.12 -4.58 27.47
C ILE A 546 -19.52 -3.63 26.33
N ASN A 547 -19.92 -4.18 25.18
CA ASN A 547 -20.29 -3.38 23.99
C ASN A 547 -19.20 -2.38 23.56
N ALA A 548 -17.92 -2.73 23.77
CA ALA A 548 -16.79 -1.99 23.22
C ALA A 548 -16.70 -2.22 21.70
N GLY A 549 -15.97 -1.35 21.00
CA GLY A 549 -15.43 -1.70 19.70
C GLY A 549 -14.05 -2.34 19.87
N ALA A 550 -13.68 -3.25 18.96
CA ALA A 550 -12.30 -3.73 18.84
C ALA A 550 -11.95 -3.99 17.38
N ILE A 551 -10.66 -3.86 17.05
CA ILE A 551 -10.08 -4.22 15.76
C ILE A 551 -8.61 -4.62 15.95
N SER A 552 -8.09 -5.45 15.06
CA SER A 552 -6.69 -5.90 15.05
C SER A 552 -5.92 -5.31 13.86
N THR A 553 -4.65 -5.01 14.09
CA THR A 553 -3.62 -4.88 13.05
C THR A 553 -2.75 -6.17 13.06
N ASN A 554 -1.59 -6.15 12.41
CA ASN A 554 -0.61 -7.24 12.52
C ASN A 554 -0.01 -7.33 13.94
N ASP A 555 0.16 -6.17 14.58
CA ASP A 555 1.03 -5.97 15.75
C ASP A 555 0.24 -5.56 17.01
N TYR A 556 -0.97 -5.01 16.84
CA TYR A 556 -1.81 -4.53 17.94
C TYR A 556 -3.26 -5.04 17.88
N LEU A 557 -3.84 -5.35 19.05
CA LEU A 557 -5.28 -5.36 19.27
C LEU A 557 -5.69 -4.02 19.88
N ILE A 558 -6.54 -3.27 19.19
CA ILE A 558 -7.08 -1.98 19.61
C ILE A 558 -8.50 -2.18 20.14
N VAL A 559 -8.79 -1.68 21.34
CA VAL A 559 -10.12 -1.73 21.97
C VAL A 559 -10.54 -0.33 22.40
N ALA A 560 -11.75 0.08 22.07
CA ALA A 560 -12.23 1.45 22.28
C ALA A 560 -13.60 1.51 22.97
N GLY A 561 -13.74 2.42 23.93
CA GLY A 561 -15.01 2.77 24.57
C GLY A 561 -15.67 1.62 25.35
N GLY A 562 -16.96 1.42 25.12
CA GLY A 562 -17.78 0.42 25.81
C GLY A 562 -18.40 0.92 27.12
N GLU A 563 -19.13 0.05 27.82
CA GLU A 563 -19.69 0.31 29.15
C GLU A 563 -18.86 -0.42 30.21
N ILE A 564 -18.42 0.32 31.24
CA ILE A 564 -17.63 -0.15 32.38
C ILE A 564 -18.46 -0.16 33.67
N GLN A 565 -18.18 -1.12 34.56
CA GLN A 565 -18.90 -1.31 35.82
C GLN A 565 -18.09 -0.75 36.99
N ALA A 566 -18.59 0.32 37.62
CA ALA A 566 -18.03 0.86 38.86
C ALA A 566 -18.94 0.51 40.06
N PRO A 567 -18.44 0.50 41.31
CA PRO A 567 -19.16 -0.05 42.48
C PRO A 567 -20.53 0.56 42.83
N ARG A 568 -20.91 1.69 42.21
CA ARG A 568 -22.23 2.35 42.41
C ARG A 568 -22.86 2.90 41.12
N ASN A 569 -22.24 2.73 39.96
CA ASN A 569 -22.71 3.32 38.70
C ASN A 569 -22.12 2.59 37.47
N ARG A 570 -22.85 2.60 36.36
CA ARG A 570 -22.34 2.25 35.03
C ARG A 570 -21.82 3.52 34.37
N PHE A 571 -20.64 3.45 33.75
CA PHE A 571 -20.09 4.54 32.95
C PHE A 571 -19.84 4.05 31.53
N ILE A 572 -19.87 4.96 30.55
CA ILE A 572 -19.42 4.68 29.20
C ILE A 572 -17.97 5.17 29.12
N SER A 573 -17.05 4.29 28.73
CA SER A 573 -15.65 4.66 28.62
C SER A 573 -15.39 5.48 27.35
N TRP A 574 -14.31 6.23 27.44
CA TRP A 574 -13.69 7.08 26.43
C TRP A 574 -12.23 6.66 26.21
N ASN A 575 -11.72 5.72 27.02
CA ASN A 575 -10.38 5.21 26.86
C ASN A 575 -10.30 4.36 25.60
N VAL A 576 -9.11 4.36 25.02
CA VAL A 576 -8.70 3.45 23.95
C VAL A 576 -7.45 2.76 24.47
N GLU A 577 -7.43 1.43 24.38
CA GLU A 577 -6.36 0.58 24.89
C GLU A 577 -5.83 -0.28 23.75
N MET A 578 -4.51 -0.42 23.69
CA MET A 578 -3.79 -1.15 22.67
C MET A 578 -2.92 -2.23 23.32
N LEU A 579 -3.20 -3.49 23.00
CA LEU A 579 -2.33 -4.61 23.33
C LEU A 579 -1.35 -4.81 22.19
N HIS A 580 -0.07 -4.62 22.43
CA HIS A 580 0.96 -5.07 21.49
C HIS A 580 1.15 -6.58 21.64
N PHE A 581 1.02 -7.35 20.54
CA PHE A 581 0.89 -8.80 20.62
C PHE A 581 2.16 -9.51 21.12
N ASP A 582 3.35 -9.07 20.71
CA ASP A 582 4.60 -9.79 21.01
C ASP A 582 5.15 -9.46 22.39
N SER A 583 5.05 -8.20 22.85
CA SER A 583 5.38 -7.85 24.24
C SER A 583 4.27 -8.17 25.23
N LYS A 584 3.05 -8.42 24.75
CA LYS A 584 1.83 -8.69 25.53
C LYS A 584 1.48 -7.58 26.53
N VAL A 585 1.94 -6.35 26.30
CA VAL A 585 1.66 -5.18 27.15
C VAL A 585 0.45 -4.41 26.63
N TRP A 586 -0.52 -4.15 27.52
CA TRP A 586 -1.60 -3.19 27.29
C TRP A 586 -1.14 -1.76 27.58
N GLN A 587 -1.30 -0.87 26.61
CA GLN A 587 -1.02 0.56 26.71
C GLN A 587 -2.31 1.37 26.53
N THR A 588 -2.45 2.47 27.28
CA THR A 588 -3.59 3.38 27.14
C THR A 588 -3.17 4.57 26.30
N VAL A 589 -3.89 4.79 25.20
CA VAL A 589 -3.61 5.81 24.18
C VAL A 589 -4.61 6.97 24.27
N ASP A 590 -4.47 7.96 23.39
CA ASP A 590 -5.33 9.13 23.30
C ASP A 590 -6.82 8.76 23.26
N LYS A 591 -7.60 9.46 24.08
CA LYS A 591 -9.01 9.12 24.37
C LYS A 591 -9.95 9.56 23.25
N LEU A 592 -11.02 8.80 23.05
CA LEU A 592 -12.11 9.18 22.15
C LEU A 592 -12.62 10.59 22.50
N PRO A 593 -12.91 11.45 21.50
CA PRO A 593 -13.45 12.80 21.74
C PRO A 593 -14.77 12.80 22.54
N LYS A 594 -15.52 11.70 22.50
CA LYS A 594 -16.69 11.44 23.37
C LYS A 594 -16.72 9.98 23.83
N PRO A 595 -17.16 9.68 25.07
CA PRO A 595 -17.40 8.31 25.50
C PRO A 595 -18.52 7.66 24.69
N ALA A 596 -18.29 6.48 24.13
CA ALA A 596 -19.23 5.77 23.26
C ALA A 596 -19.21 4.24 23.45
N LYS A 597 -20.34 3.57 23.19
CA LYS A 597 -20.51 2.10 23.19
C LYS A 597 -21.36 1.64 22.00
N ARG A 598 -21.31 0.36 21.65
CA ARG A 598 -21.87 -0.22 20.40
C ARG A 598 -21.32 0.45 19.14
N ILE A 599 -20.06 0.87 19.18
CA ILE A 599 -19.37 1.50 18.05
C ILE A 599 -18.95 0.45 17.00
N SER A 600 -18.97 0.85 15.73
CA SER A 600 -18.38 0.11 14.63
C SER A 600 -16.98 0.71 14.34
N MET A 601 -15.99 -0.15 14.09
CA MET A 601 -14.59 0.22 13.89
C MET A 601 -14.06 -0.40 12.60
N VAL A 602 -13.36 0.37 11.78
CA VAL A 602 -12.67 -0.11 10.58
C VAL A 602 -11.33 0.59 10.40
N ILE A 603 -10.40 -0.07 9.71
CA ILE A 603 -9.14 0.53 9.26
C ILE A 603 -9.18 0.65 7.74
N SER A 604 -8.77 1.80 7.22
CA SER A 604 -8.49 1.98 5.79
C SER A 604 -7.18 2.74 5.60
N GLY A 605 -6.29 2.19 4.76
CA GLY A 605 -4.91 2.65 4.69
C GLY A 605 -4.26 2.63 6.07
N ASN A 606 -3.65 3.74 6.47
CA ASN A 606 -3.02 3.93 7.78
C ASN A 606 -3.91 4.70 8.78
N HIS A 607 -5.23 4.60 8.68
CA HIS A 607 -6.18 5.33 9.54
C HIS A 607 -7.22 4.39 10.16
N LEU A 608 -7.47 4.61 11.45
CA LEU A 608 -8.57 4.01 12.21
C LEU A 608 -9.78 4.94 12.16
N TYR A 609 -10.95 4.38 11.86
CA TYR A 609 -12.25 5.07 11.80
C TYR A 609 -13.23 4.40 12.77
N ILE A 610 -13.97 5.22 13.52
CA ILE A 610 -14.94 4.78 14.54
C ILE A 610 -16.24 5.56 14.35
N ALA A 611 -17.36 4.86 14.18
CA ALA A 611 -18.68 5.51 14.04
C ALA A 611 -19.83 4.66 14.61
N GLY A 612 -21.03 5.22 14.63
CA GLY A 612 -22.24 4.55 15.12
C GLY A 612 -22.26 4.40 16.66
N GLY A 613 -23.24 3.64 17.16
CA GLY A 613 -23.42 3.45 18.60
C GLY A 613 -23.97 4.67 19.33
N VAL A 614 -23.80 4.67 20.66
CA VAL A 614 -24.37 5.68 21.57
C VAL A 614 -23.37 6.21 22.59
N THR A 615 -23.55 7.47 22.93
CA THR A 615 -22.87 8.18 24.02
C THR A 615 -23.66 8.07 25.34
N ARG A 616 -23.25 8.83 26.37
CA ARG A 616 -23.92 8.86 27.68
C ARG A 616 -25.42 9.17 27.54
N ASN A 617 -26.24 8.58 28.41
CA ASN A 617 -27.71 8.65 28.38
C ASN A 617 -28.34 8.09 27.08
N ASN A 618 -27.67 7.13 26.43
CA ASN A 618 -28.08 6.48 25.17
C ASN A 618 -28.37 7.47 24.02
N GLN A 619 -27.74 8.65 24.02
CA GLN A 619 -27.84 9.58 22.89
C GLN A 619 -27.00 9.06 21.72
N PRO A 620 -27.52 9.02 20.48
CA PRO A 620 -26.77 8.53 19.33
C PRO A 620 -25.47 9.31 19.12
N LEU A 621 -24.39 8.59 18.77
CA LEU A 621 -23.18 9.24 18.29
C LEU A 621 -23.46 9.85 16.90
N ARG A 622 -23.12 11.14 16.73
CA ARG A 622 -23.37 11.91 15.50
C ARG A 622 -22.11 12.17 14.69
N GLU A 623 -20.95 11.83 15.23
CA GLU A 623 -19.65 11.97 14.60
C GLU A 623 -19.06 10.61 14.23
N LEU A 624 -18.28 10.59 13.15
CA LEU A 624 -17.21 9.64 12.95
C LEU A 624 -15.96 10.23 13.61
N PHE A 625 -15.26 9.44 14.41
CA PHE A 625 -13.92 9.76 14.91
C PHE A 625 -12.87 9.05 14.07
N HIS A 626 -11.77 9.73 13.75
CA HIS A 626 -10.66 9.15 12.99
C HIS A 626 -9.30 9.57 13.56
N THR A 627 -8.31 8.70 13.40
CA THR A 627 -6.91 9.01 13.75
C THR A 627 -5.94 8.19 12.88
N PRO A 628 -4.78 8.74 12.48
CA PRO A 628 -3.69 7.95 11.94
C PRO A 628 -3.20 6.92 12.97
N LEU A 629 -3.00 5.66 12.57
CA LEU A 629 -2.58 4.61 13.51
C LEU A 629 -1.23 4.93 14.17
N GLY A 630 -0.31 5.53 13.42
CA GLY A 630 0.98 6.00 13.94
C GLY A 630 0.85 7.05 15.04
N ASP A 631 -0.07 8.01 14.91
CA ASP A 631 -0.27 9.06 15.93
C ASP A 631 -0.90 8.52 17.21
N LEU A 632 -1.81 7.55 17.06
CA LEU A 632 -2.41 6.83 18.18
C LEU A 632 -1.35 6.00 18.92
N VAL A 633 -0.50 5.23 18.21
CA VAL A 633 0.64 4.51 18.81
C VAL A 633 1.60 5.48 19.51
N ASN A 634 1.98 6.58 18.85
CA ASN A 634 2.87 7.61 19.40
C ASN A 634 2.28 8.37 20.60
N SER A 635 0.97 8.26 20.87
CA SER A 635 0.38 8.80 22.11
C SER A 635 0.76 7.96 23.35
N ALA A 636 0.99 6.65 23.20
CA ALA A 636 1.39 5.75 24.31
C ALA A 636 2.80 6.05 24.83
N THR A 637 3.74 6.41 23.94
CA THR A 637 5.15 6.67 24.27
C THR A 637 5.40 8.07 24.85
N SER A 638 4.35 8.92 24.95
CA SER A 638 4.45 10.31 25.37
C SER A 638 4.77 10.50 26.87
N ASN A 639 6.04 10.40 27.22
CA ASN A 639 6.58 10.75 28.54
C ASN A 639 6.12 12.17 28.97
N PHE A 640 5.91 12.40 30.27
CA PHE A 640 5.16 13.57 30.77
C PHE A 640 5.67 14.95 30.29
N ALA A 641 6.97 15.08 30.01
CA ALA A 641 7.57 16.28 29.46
C ALA A 641 7.23 16.53 27.97
N SER A 642 7.10 15.48 27.15
CA SER A 642 6.76 15.59 25.71
C SER A 642 5.35 16.12 25.47
N ARG A 643 4.44 15.91 26.42
CA ARG A 643 3.06 16.42 26.38
C ARG A 643 2.97 17.96 26.46
N ALA A 644 4.06 18.65 26.81
CA ALA A 644 4.10 20.11 26.77
C ALA A 644 4.15 20.70 25.35
N PHE A 645 4.59 19.91 24.35
CA PHE A 645 4.70 20.36 22.94
C PHE A 645 3.57 19.84 22.04
N ARG A 646 2.85 18.77 22.41
CA ARG A 646 1.65 18.33 21.67
C ARG A 646 0.43 19.17 22.07
N SER A 647 0.04 20.11 21.22
CA SER A 647 -1.17 20.94 21.41
C SER A 647 -2.47 20.21 21.04
N GLY A 648 -2.77 19.09 21.70
CA GLY A 648 -4.07 18.43 21.58
C GLY A 648 -4.05 16.89 21.51
N ASN A 649 -5.24 16.35 21.25
CA ASN A 649 -5.57 14.94 21.09
C ASN A 649 -5.48 14.55 19.60
N CYS A 650 -4.93 13.39 19.26
CA CYS A 650 -4.80 12.92 17.87
C CYS A 650 -6.14 12.67 17.13
N TRP A 651 -7.26 12.53 17.85
CA TRP A 651 -8.55 12.17 17.26
C TRP A 651 -9.24 13.35 16.53
N GLY A 652 -9.33 13.26 15.20
CA GLY A 652 -10.22 14.08 14.37
C GLY A 652 -11.68 13.61 14.44
N ALA A 653 -12.62 14.49 14.05
CA ALA A 653 -14.05 14.22 14.10
C ALA A 653 -14.82 14.90 12.95
N VAL A 654 -15.71 14.16 12.27
CA VAL A 654 -16.58 14.67 11.19
C VAL A 654 -18.00 14.15 11.37
N ALA A 655 -19.01 14.93 11.00
CA ALA A 655 -20.41 14.53 11.11
C ALA A 655 -20.72 13.28 10.25
N MET A 656 -21.49 12.34 10.82
CA MET A 656 -22.05 11.20 10.09
C MET A 656 -23.29 11.62 9.29
N PRO A 657 -23.57 10.99 8.14
CA PRO A 657 -24.77 11.29 7.35
C PRO A 657 -26.04 10.81 8.08
N GLN A 658 -25.93 9.73 8.86
CA GLN A 658 -27.02 9.17 9.67
C GLN A 658 -26.47 8.58 10.98
N VAL A 659 -27.33 8.51 12.00
CA VAL A 659 -27.01 7.90 13.30
C VAL A 659 -27.34 6.41 13.31
N TYR A 660 -26.72 5.63 14.20
CA TYR A 660 -26.88 4.16 14.30
C TYR A 660 -26.55 3.37 13.01
N SER A 661 -25.88 4.00 12.04
CA SER A 661 -25.30 3.34 10.87
C SER A 661 -24.10 2.49 11.27
N THR A 662 -23.85 1.39 10.55
CA THR A 662 -22.62 0.60 10.68
C THR A 662 -21.63 1.01 9.59
N ILE A 663 -20.32 0.81 9.78
CA ILE A 663 -19.30 1.17 8.79
C ILE A 663 -18.53 -0.05 8.26
N ALA A 664 -18.08 0.04 7.01
CA ALA A 664 -17.29 -0.98 6.31
C ALA A 664 -16.26 -0.29 5.39
N VAL A 665 -15.32 -1.06 4.82
CA VAL A 665 -14.32 -0.55 3.86
C VAL A 665 -14.37 -1.35 2.57
N PHE A 666 -14.52 -0.68 1.43
CA PHE A 666 -14.51 -1.29 0.10
C PHE A 666 -13.54 -0.51 -0.80
N ASN A 667 -12.54 -1.20 -1.38
CA ASN A 667 -11.48 -0.58 -2.19
C ASN A 667 -10.86 0.68 -1.53
N GLY A 668 -10.62 0.64 -0.22
CA GLY A 668 -10.09 1.76 0.56
C GLY A 668 -11.09 2.88 0.91
N GLN A 669 -12.30 2.91 0.31
CA GLN A 669 -13.34 3.85 0.69
C GLN A 669 -14.10 3.36 1.93
N VAL A 670 -14.28 4.24 2.92
CA VAL A 670 -15.14 3.97 4.08
C VAL A 670 -16.60 4.20 3.69
N LEU A 671 -17.44 3.19 3.91
CA LEU A 671 -18.88 3.22 3.65
C LEU A 671 -19.66 3.32 4.96
N SER A 672 -20.69 4.18 4.98
CA SER A 672 -21.73 4.22 6.01
C SER A 672 -22.97 3.49 5.49
N LEU A 673 -23.43 2.48 6.23
CA LEU A 673 -24.43 1.50 5.83
C LEU A 673 -25.66 1.57 6.73
N GLY A 674 -26.80 1.98 6.15
CA GLY A 674 -28.06 2.14 6.86
C GLY A 674 -27.98 3.21 7.93
N GLY A 675 -28.74 3.02 9.02
CA GLY A 675 -28.87 3.96 10.12
C GLY A 675 -30.31 4.39 10.34
N TRP A 676 -30.49 5.50 11.05
CA TRP A 676 -31.80 6.04 11.42
C TRP A 676 -31.92 7.52 11.03
N ASP A 677 -32.98 7.83 10.29
CA ASP A 677 -33.43 9.18 9.98
C ASP A 677 -34.96 9.21 10.09
N ASN A 678 -35.45 9.48 11.31
CA ASN A 678 -36.86 9.39 11.75
C ASN A 678 -37.50 7.97 11.65
N GLN A 679 -36.92 7.09 10.85
CA GLN A 679 -37.25 5.69 10.60
C GLN A 679 -35.96 4.93 10.25
N PRO A 680 -35.95 3.58 10.20
CA PRO A 680 -34.82 2.81 9.69
C PRO A 680 -34.50 3.19 8.24
N SER A 681 -33.21 3.33 7.92
CA SER A 681 -32.75 3.83 6.63
C SER A 681 -32.32 2.74 5.66
N LEU A 682 -32.48 3.04 4.36
CA LEU A 682 -31.93 2.26 3.25
C LEU A 682 -30.59 2.80 2.74
N SER A 683 -30.17 4.02 3.08
CA SER A 683 -29.06 4.69 2.38
C SER A 683 -27.70 4.03 2.61
N ILE A 684 -26.89 4.02 1.56
CA ILE A 684 -25.44 3.78 1.63
C ILE A 684 -24.73 5.08 1.22
N HIS A 685 -23.77 5.52 2.02
CA HIS A 685 -22.92 6.67 1.71
C HIS A 685 -21.44 6.27 1.67
N SER A 686 -20.67 6.82 0.74
CA SER A 686 -19.20 6.75 0.75
C SER A 686 -18.60 8.04 1.32
N MET A 687 -17.51 7.90 2.06
CA MET A 687 -16.79 8.99 2.71
C MET A 687 -15.86 9.70 1.71
N ASN A 688 -16.10 10.99 1.46
CA ASN A 688 -15.27 11.79 0.56
C ASN A 688 -14.05 12.35 1.32
N VAL A 689 -12.86 11.85 0.99
CA VAL A 689 -11.59 12.36 1.52
C VAL A 689 -10.93 13.24 0.46
N ASP A 690 -10.44 14.42 0.85
CA ASP A 690 -9.63 15.27 -0.04
C ASP A 690 -8.31 14.54 -0.38
N PRO A 691 -8.01 14.28 -1.67
CA PRO A 691 -6.78 13.59 -2.05
C PRO A 691 -5.50 14.36 -1.69
N ARG A 692 -5.59 15.69 -1.53
CA ARG A 692 -4.47 16.59 -1.19
C ARG A 692 -4.27 16.67 0.32
N THR A 693 -5.26 17.20 1.05
CA THR A 693 -5.13 17.45 2.50
C THR A 693 -5.38 16.21 3.37
N ARG A 694 -5.91 15.13 2.79
CA ARG A 694 -6.39 13.91 3.48
C ARG A 694 -7.47 14.16 4.54
N GLN A 695 -8.04 15.37 4.59
CA GLN A 695 -9.19 15.67 5.44
C GLN A 695 -10.47 15.04 4.88
N ILE A 696 -11.33 14.55 5.76
CA ILE A 696 -12.68 14.09 5.38
C ILE A 696 -13.53 15.33 5.11
N THR A 697 -14.05 15.46 3.89
CA THR A 697 -14.77 16.67 3.46
C THR A 697 -16.28 16.54 3.63
N SER A 698 -16.84 15.37 3.33
CA SER A 698 -18.28 15.17 3.11
C SER A 698 -18.63 13.68 2.92
N TRP A 699 -19.91 13.38 2.72
CA TRP A 699 -20.40 12.04 2.40
C TRP A 699 -21.21 12.07 1.09
N SER A 700 -20.91 11.16 0.15
CA SER A 700 -21.67 10.99 -1.09
C SER A 700 -22.66 9.84 -0.97
N PRO A 701 -23.96 10.00 -1.29
CA PRO A 701 -24.88 8.87 -1.38
C PRO A 701 -24.53 8.01 -2.60
N VAL A 702 -24.23 6.73 -2.37
CA VAL A 702 -23.76 5.78 -3.42
C VAL A 702 -24.81 4.74 -3.82
N GLY A 703 -25.86 4.55 -3.01
CA GLY A 703 -26.99 3.70 -3.34
C GLY A 703 -27.80 3.27 -2.13
N LYS A 704 -28.38 2.06 -2.18
CA LYS A 704 -29.33 1.57 -1.16
C LYS A 704 -29.07 0.12 -0.75
N LEU A 705 -29.34 -0.18 0.52
CA LEU A 705 -29.48 -1.52 1.08
C LEU A 705 -30.76 -2.22 0.56
N PRO A 706 -30.86 -3.56 0.62
CA PRO A 706 -32.09 -4.30 0.31
C PRO A 706 -33.23 -4.06 1.31
N LEU A 707 -32.89 -3.89 2.59
CA LEU A 707 -33.84 -3.81 3.70
C LEU A 707 -33.37 -2.77 4.72
N ALA A 708 -34.29 -1.89 5.09
CA ALA A 708 -34.03 -0.71 5.92
C ALA A 708 -33.69 -1.08 7.36
N ARG A 709 -32.54 -0.63 7.86
CA ARG A 709 -31.99 -1.09 9.15
C ARG A 709 -31.04 -0.11 9.84
N PHE A 710 -30.97 -0.22 11.16
CA PHE A 710 -29.99 0.42 12.04
C PHE A 710 -29.46 -0.58 13.09
N ASP A 711 -28.40 -0.23 13.85
CA ASP A 711 -27.75 -1.15 14.82
C ASP A 711 -27.32 -2.50 14.18
N ALA A 712 -27.05 -2.48 12.86
CA ALA A 712 -26.66 -3.64 12.05
C ALA A 712 -25.15 -3.89 12.11
N MET A 713 -24.74 -5.08 11.66
CA MET A 713 -23.33 -5.47 11.56
C MET A 713 -22.92 -5.54 10.08
N ALA A 714 -21.65 -5.25 9.78
CA ALA A 714 -21.09 -5.37 8.44
C ALA A 714 -19.68 -5.98 8.48
N THR A 715 -19.30 -6.69 7.42
CA THR A 715 -17.94 -7.27 7.26
C THR A 715 -17.60 -7.49 5.79
N MET A 716 -16.31 -7.69 5.47
CA MET A 716 -15.79 -7.89 4.12
C MET A 716 -15.23 -9.30 3.94
N LEU A 717 -15.70 -10.04 2.92
CA LEU A 717 -15.13 -11.32 2.50
C LEU A 717 -14.13 -11.10 1.35
N THR A 718 -13.37 -12.14 0.96
CA THR A 718 -12.40 -12.01 -0.13
C THR A 718 -13.09 -11.69 -1.46
N GLY A 719 -12.33 -11.18 -2.45
CA GLY A 719 -12.92 -10.73 -3.72
C GLY A 719 -13.81 -9.51 -3.56
N ASN A 720 -13.58 -8.68 -2.54
CA ASN A 720 -14.32 -7.44 -2.25
C ASN A 720 -15.84 -7.64 -2.13
N ARG A 721 -16.29 -8.68 -1.42
CA ARG A 721 -17.72 -8.92 -1.16
C ARG A 721 -18.10 -8.35 0.20
N LEU A 722 -18.99 -7.35 0.22
CA LEU A 722 -19.49 -6.72 1.44
C LEU A 722 -20.72 -7.49 1.96
N MET A 723 -20.76 -7.87 3.23
CA MET A 723 -21.91 -8.52 3.84
C MET A 723 -22.50 -7.65 4.96
N VAL A 724 -23.82 -7.49 4.98
CA VAL A 724 -24.59 -6.73 5.99
C VAL A 724 -25.60 -7.65 6.67
N ILE A 725 -25.65 -7.59 8.00
CA ILE A 725 -26.18 -8.69 8.83
C ILE A 725 -26.99 -8.11 9.99
N GLY A 726 -28.23 -8.61 10.14
CA GLY A 726 -29.12 -8.27 11.25
C GLY A 726 -29.42 -6.76 11.35
N GLY A 727 -29.50 -6.27 12.57
CA GLY A 727 -29.93 -4.91 12.91
C GLY A 727 -31.39 -4.86 13.36
N ARG A 728 -31.93 -3.66 13.48
CA ARG A 728 -33.32 -3.36 13.82
C ARG A 728 -33.96 -2.63 12.64
N GLY A 729 -35.18 -3.01 12.27
CA GLY A 729 -35.85 -2.47 11.08
C GLY A 729 -37.35 -2.71 11.09
N ALA A 730 -38.04 -2.25 10.05
CA ALA A 730 -39.46 -2.54 9.83
C ALA A 730 -39.59 -3.69 8.81
N VAL A 731 -40.44 -4.67 9.11
CA VAL A 731 -40.77 -5.76 8.16
C VAL A 731 -41.97 -5.32 7.32
N PRO A 732 -41.91 -5.37 5.98
CA PRO A 732 -43.06 -5.04 5.12
C PRO A 732 -44.34 -5.77 5.56
N GLY A 733 -45.41 -5.02 5.80
CA GLY A 733 -46.70 -5.57 6.25
C GLY A 733 -46.85 -5.79 7.76
N LYS A 734 -45.88 -5.38 8.61
CA LYS A 734 -46.01 -5.39 10.07
C LYS A 734 -45.75 -4.01 10.68
N ALA A 735 -46.52 -3.66 11.71
CA ALA A 735 -46.26 -2.47 12.52
C ALA A 735 -45.19 -2.73 13.59
N GLY A 736 -44.36 -1.72 13.87
CA GLY A 736 -43.33 -1.74 14.91
C GLY A 736 -41.96 -2.27 14.46
N GLU A 737 -40.92 -1.86 15.19
CA GLU A 737 -39.53 -2.31 14.99
C GLU A 737 -39.38 -3.79 15.33
N GLN A 738 -38.67 -4.53 14.48
CA GLN A 738 -38.28 -5.93 14.70
C GLN A 738 -36.76 -6.08 14.59
N ILE A 739 -36.21 -7.02 15.35
CA ILE A 739 -34.82 -7.45 15.22
C ILE A 739 -34.73 -8.35 13.99
N LEU A 740 -33.77 -8.09 13.11
CA LEU A 740 -33.68 -8.74 11.80
C LEU A 740 -32.84 -10.02 11.87
N ASP A 741 -33.37 -11.07 11.25
CA ASP A 741 -32.70 -12.34 10.91
C ASP A 741 -32.14 -12.33 9.47
N ALA A 742 -32.19 -11.17 8.81
CA ALA A 742 -31.75 -10.99 7.43
C ALA A 742 -30.24 -10.74 7.31
N ALA A 743 -29.61 -11.47 6.38
CA ALA A 743 -28.26 -11.24 5.93
C ALA A 743 -28.23 -11.13 4.40
N GLU A 744 -27.46 -10.17 3.89
CA GLU A 744 -27.33 -9.89 2.47
C GLU A 744 -25.88 -9.61 2.11
N ILE A 745 -25.46 -10.05 0.92
CA ILE A 745 -24.10 -9.90 0.41
C ILE A 745 -24.12 -9.09 -0.89
N ALA A 746 -23.33 -8.03 -0.93
CA ALA A 746 -23.06 -7.23 -2.12
C ALA A 746 -21.82 -7.79 -2.82
N ILE A 747 -21.98 -8.13 -4.09
CA ILE A 747 -20.91 -8.70 -4.92
C ILE A 747 -20.64 -7.71 -6.07
N PRO A 748 -19.36 -7.44 -6.42
CA PRO A 748 -19.03 -6.66 -7.61
C PRO A 748 -19.64 -7.26 -8.87
N VAL A 749 -20.26 -6.42 -9.69
CA VAL A 749 -20.70 -6.79 -11.04
C VAL A 749 -19.47 -6.76 -11.97
N ALA A 750 -19.39 -7.73 -12.88
CA ALA A 750 -18.34 -7.84 -13.90
C ALA A 750 -18.52 -6.80 -15.02
#